data_AF-A0AAV5QWL8-F1
#
_entry.id   AF-A0AAV5QWL8-F1
#
_cell.length_a   1.000
_cell.length_b   1.000
_cell.length_c   1.000
_cell.angle_alpha   90.00
_cell.angle_beta   90.00
_cell.angle_gamma   90.00
#
_symmetry.space_group_name_H-M   'P 1'
#
loop_
_entity.id
_entity.type
_entity.pdbx_description
1 polymer ?
#
loop_
_entity_poly.entity_id
_entity_poly.type
_entity_poly.pdbx_seq_one_letter_code
_entity_poly.pdbx_strand_id
1 'polypeptide(L)'
;MYKDYNIQRVDTILERIFDDLDSFNDLFEELEGLAIEYGLTLLQLQKIINEIVNTNSILKINHKSKLISILYCNELIDFDTILKIICCFKIPTYYNKKLKIKYLHQNLQIKLSNFLVINFANIKLDERYLQILSLIFDTLHIGYLRYNMGLFLIYLLNLTFEMDPYYNKNYFFNYKKLNMVLEFYEFNPKTSLHLLLYFADYLKNVPKSDLFHMLYLKYTMILENVKIPNNTFGKLQSKHVYILTTMREGRIESEFLKNIQIYISIVNNLNGMSLKINDKSGRKRKFIEDDDIIGNFQIPQIYSEERFQNELYLSLKRPNDAFKSLLILSNLNIDDINVIDVIEEFPIDVKYSNISLYYFTLLHILIIQRNIESLVYNLKHILKLSEDSKLLTVTKDIAWIFKGIGVFQTFNAEESQSWDIIEDIFESKMMVEFAGSDVMKYNILNIPYLIQFMKPQYDKYEQFLTSIVKHTMENNNKAMINGLVYVVNKWKNSYYDFNKLVQLIFKFFKSENCKILNELMKIYSMMKDIPYESIEIETLIPKSDFVLYTYSTKSLNNLDKLMKHIVYCKSYYTKYGNQHLEDPRMKIFKKMNNSYIIDLCNLFWKDSLPETTQLLLPFEFWSNLKEDEKFNILNNSYTRETPPPSELEIEQRKLYVLEKLKEQSYTGIFDFLVGSIRSVQSAMESM
;
A
#
# COMPACT_ATOMS: atom_id res chain seq x y z
N MET A 1 44.16 2.43 -4.66
CA MET A 1 45.28 3.21 -5.21
C MET A 1 44.99 4.71 -5.29
N TYR A 2 44.06 5.20 -6.13
CA TYR A 2 43.74 6.65 -6.17
C TYR A 2 43.06 7.18 -4.89
N LYS A 3 42.16 6.41 -4.27
CA LYS A 3 41.48 6.78 -3.01
C LYS A 3 42.45 6.84 -1.81
N ASP A 4 43.36 5.88 -1.71
CA ASP A 4 44.37 5.82 -0.62
C ASP A 4 45.39 6.97 -0.71
N TYR A 5 45.78 7.33 -1.94
CA TYR A 5 46.64 8.49 -2.21
C TYR A 5 45.96 9.82 -1.81
N ASN A 6 44.68 9.98 -2.12
CA ASN A 6 43.92 11.18 -1.76
C ASN A 6 43.66 11.27 -0.24
N ILE A 7 43.50 10.13 0.45
CA ILE A 7 43.41 10.10 1.92
C ILE A 7 44.71 10.61 2.56
N GLN A 8 45.88 10.17 2.07
CA GLN A 8 47.18 10.66 2.57
C GLN A 8 47.38 12.16 2.28
N ARG A 9 46.90 12.64 1.12
CA ARG A 9 46.95 14.05 0.75
C ARG A 9 46.13 14.92 1.69
N VAL A 10 44.98 14.45 2.17
CA VAL A 10 44.16 15.15 3.18
C VAL A 10 44.94 15.34 4.48
N ASP A 11 45.67 14.33 4.97
CA ASP A 11 46.46 14.47 6.20
C ASP A 11 47.55 15.54 6.07
N THR A 12 48.27 15.58 4.94
CA THR A 12 49.29 16.60 4.66
C THR A 12 48.69 18.01 4.60
N ILE A 13 47.49 18.16 4.01
CA ILE A 13 46.80 19.46 3.96
C ILE A 13 46.35 19.88 5.37
N LEU A 14 45.84 18.96 6.19
CA LEU A 14 45.40 19.25 7.55
C LEU A 14 46.55 19.71 8.45
N GLU A 15 47.72 19.07 8.36
CA GLU A 15 48.92 19.50 9.11
C GLU A 15 49.30 20.94 8.75
N ARG A 16 49.29 21.29 7.45
CA ARG A 16 49.64 22.64 6.98
C ARG A 16 48.60 23.69 7.34
N ILE A 17 47.30 23.36 7.29
CA ILE A 17 46.20 24.29 7.63
C ILE A 17 46.26 24.76 9.09
N PHE A 18 46.79 23.93 9.98
CA PHE A 18 46.88 24.27 11.40
C PHE A 18 48.12 25.10 11.76
N ASP A 19 49.16 25.05 10.92
CA ASP A 19 50.43 25.74 11.15
C ASP A 19 50.59 27.04 10.34
N ASP A 20 49.98 27.16 9.16
CA ASP A 20 50.10 28.32 8.26
C ASP A 20 48.75 29.01 7.99
N LEU A 21 48.53 30.16 8.65
CA LEU A 21 47.31 30.95 8.50
C LEU A 21 47.23 31.72 7.18
N ASP A 22 48.35 32.04 6.55
CA ASP A 22 48.39 32.90 5.36
C ASP A 22 47.93 32.14 4.11
N SER A 23 48.15 30.82 4.08
CA SER A 23 47.67 29.92 3.02
C SER A 23 46.33 29.22 3.33
N PHE A 24 45.66 29.59 4.43
CA PHE A 24 44.46 28.88 4.91
C PHE A 24 43.35 28.77 3.86
N ASN A 25 43.05 29.84 3.11
CA ASN A 25 41.94 29.82 2.15
C ASN A 25 42.22 28.89 0.96
N ASP A 26 43.43 28.94 0.43
CA ASP A 26 43.84 28.13 -0.73
C ASP A 26 43.87 26.64 -0.35
N LEU A 27 44.44 26.32 0.81
CA LEU A 27 44.45 24.95 1.34
C LEU A 27 43.04 24.46 1.71
N PHE A 28 42.16 25.36 2.17
CA PHE A 28 40.78 25.03 2.49
C PHE A 28 39.96 24.68 1.25
N GLU A 29 40.11 25.41 0.13
CA GLU A 29 39.40 25.10 -1.12
C GLU A 29 39.81 23.73 -1.66
N GLU A 30 41.11 23.38 -1.59
CA GLU A 30 41.60 22.06 -1.93
C GLU A 30 41.01 20.97 -1.00
N LEU A 31 40.99 21.23 0.31
CA LEU A 31 40.42 20.32 1.30
C LEU A 31 38.90 20.14 1.10
N GLU A 32 38.16 21.20 0.78
CA GLU A 32 36.71 21.15 0.54
C GLU A 32 36.37 20.27 -0.66
N GLY A 33 37.11 20.41 -1.78
CA GLY A 33 36.94 19.56 -2.95
C GLY A 33 37.18 18.08 -2.63
N LEU A 34 38.28 17.77 -1.94
CA LEU A 34 38.61 16.40 -1.54
C LEU A 34 37.61 15.82 -0.53
N ALA A 35 37.15 16.61 0.44
CA ALA A 35 36.20 16.17 1.45
C ALA A 35 34.81 15.89 0.87
N ILE A 36 34.35 16.64 -0.14
CA ILE A 36 33.05 16.40 -0.81
C ILE A 36 33.11 15.19 -1.75
N GLU A 37 34.26 14.91 -2.36
CA GLU A 37 34.39 13.81 -3.32
C GLU A 37 34.68 12.46 -2.63
N TYR A 38 35.55 12.45 -1.61
CA TYR A 38 36.04 11.21 -0.98
C TYR A 38 35.58 11.01 0.47
N GLY A 39 35.12 12.07 1.12
CA GLY A 39 34.82 12.10 2.55
C GLY A 39 36.08 12.03 3.43
N LEU A 40 35.93 12.45 4.68
CA LEU A 40 36.95 12.38 5.73
C LEU A 40 36.87 11.04 6.47
N THR A 41 38.02 10.45 6.75
CA THR A 41 38.11 9.32 7.70
C THR A 41 37.75 9.78 9.11
N LEU A 42 37.36 8.87 10.01
CA LEU A 42 37.03 9.22 11.39
C LEU A 42 38.20 9.92 12.11
N LEU A 43 39.44 9.48 11.86
CA LEU A 43 40.64 10.10 12.44
C LEU A 43 40.84 11.55 11.96
N GLN A 44 40.66 11.81 10.66
CA GLN A 44 40.76 13.15 10.09
C GLN A 44 39.64 14.06 10.64
N LEU A 45 38.42 13.54 10.73
CA LEU A 45 37.29 14.23 11.35
C LEU A 45 37.61 14.63 12.80
N GLN A 46 38.16 13.69 13.59
CA GLN A 46 38.55 13.92 14.98
C GLN A 46 39.63 15.01 15.10
N LYS A 47 40.65 15.01 14.23
CA LYS A 47 41.67 16.08 14.17
C LYS A 47 41.02 17.45 13.97
N ILE A 48 40.12 17.59 13.00
CA ILE A 48 39.43 18.85 12.71
C ILE A 48 38.54 19.28 13.88
N ILE A 49 37.78 18.35 14.48
CA ILE A 49 36.92 18.64 15.63
C ILE A 49 37.75 19.09 16.84
N ASN A 50 38.91 18.50 17.08
CA ASN A 50 39.82 18.92 18.15
C ASN A 50 40.22 20.39 17.99
N GLU A 51 40.58 20.81 16.79
CA GLU A 51 40.95 22.21 16.52
C GLU A 51 39.77 23.17 16.59
N ILE A 52 38.59 22.76 16.13
CA ILE A 52 37.37 23.56 16.26
C ILE A 52 37.05 23.80 17.74
N VAL A 53 37.04 22.75 18.56
CA VAL A 53 36.67 22.79 19.98
C VAL A 53 37.75 23.46 20.84
N ASN A 54 39.03 23.40 20.44
CA ASN A 54 40.15 24.00 21.17
C ASN A 54 40.03 25.53 21.23
N THR A 55 39.68 26.06 22.40
CA THR A 55 39.53 27.52 22.62
C THR A 55 40.86 28.30 22.58
N ASN A 56 42.00 27.61 22.58
CA ASN A 56 43.33 28.19 22.49
C ASN A 56 43.97 28.01 21.10
N SER A 57 43.25 27.42 20.14
CA SER A 57 43.73 27.27 18.76
C SER A 57 44.05 28.63 18.12
N ILE A 58 45.04 28.60 17.22
CA ILE A 58 45.47 29.74 16.40
C ILE A 58 44.35 30.14 15.41
N LEU A 59 43.45 29.22 15.07
CA LEU A 59 42.36 29.44 14.13
C LEU A 59 41.29 30.40 14.66
N LYS A 60 41.00 31.45 13.88
CA LYS A 60 39.89 32.38 14.12
C LYS A 60 38.53 31.71 13.95
N ILE A 61 37.48 32.34 14.51
CA ILE A 61 36.09 31.85 14.43
C ILE A 61 35.64 31.58 12.99
N ASN A 62 36.01 32.46 12.03
CA ASN A 62 35.65 32.29 10.63
C ASN A 62 36.29 31.05 10.00
N HIS A 63 37.55 30.75 10.32
CA HIS A 63 38.27 29.56 9.84
C HIS A 63 37.61 28.28 10.39
N LYS A 64 37.36 28.25 11.71
CA LYS A 64 36.64 27.13 12.35
C LYS A 64 35.24 26.93 11.78
N SER A 65 34.57 28.03 11.45
CA SER A 65 33.23 28.03 10.84
C SER A 65 33.24 27.44 9.42
N LYS A 66 34.32 27.64 8.65
CA LYS A 66 34.57 26.99 7.35
C LYS A 66 34.88 25.50 7.53
N LEU A 67 35.72 25.14 8.50
CA LEU A 67 36.03 23.73 8.78
C LEU A 67 34.80 22.89 9.17
N ILE A 68 33.80 23.49 9.83
CA ILE A 68 32.54 22.78 10.14
C ILE A 68 31.75 22.42 8.86
N SER A 69 31.83 23.20 7.77
CA SER A 69 31.03 22.93 6.57
C SER A 69 31.53 21.75 5.73
N ILE A 70 32.74 21.26 6.01
CA ILE A 70 33.37 20.14 5.28
C ILE A 70 33.38 18.83 6.07
N LEU A 71 32.68 18.76 7.21
CA LEU A 71 32.63 17.57 8.07
C LEU A 71 31.76 16.44 7.47
N TYR A 72 32.12 15.94 6.30
CA TYR A 72 31.52 14.75 5.69
C TYR A 72 32.37 13.53 6.06
N CYS A 73 31.88 12.67 6.95
CA CYS A 73 32.62 11.47 7.34
C CYS A 73 32.21 10.26 6.49
N ASN A 74 33.17 9.64 5.83
CA ASN A 74 32.91 8.44 5.02
C ASN A 74 32.73 7.17 5.87
N GLU A 75 33.00 7.24 7.18
CA GLU A 75 32.76 6.21 8.19
C GLU A 75 31.63 6.62 9.16
N LEU A 76 31.14 5.68 9.97
CA LEU A 76 30.23 6.00 11.07
C LEU A 76 30.96 6.78 12.18
N ILE A 77 30.33 7.86 12.66
CA ILE A 77 30.91 8.71 13.70
C ILE A 77 30.73 8.02 15.06
N ASP A 78 31.83 7.82 15.78
CA ASP A 78 31.84 7.16 17.08
C ASP A 78 31.28 8.01 18.23
N PHE A 79 30.92 7.34 19.33
CA PHE A 79 30.41 7.97 20.54
C PHE A 79 31.34 9.04 21.09
N ASP A 80 32.66 8.77 21.11
CA ASP A 80 33.65 9.66 21.75
C ASP A 80 33.77 11.00 21.00
N THR A 81 33.65 10.99 19.67
CA THR A 81 33.59 12.22 18.87
C THR A 81 32.33 13.03 19.18
N ILE A 82 31.17 12.37 19.27
CA ILE A 82 29.90 13.04 19.60
C ILE A 82 29.91 13.58 21.03
N LEU A 83 30.43 12.83 22.00
CA LEU A 83 30.57 13.27 23.38
C LEU A 83 31.47 14.50 23.49
N LYS A 84 32.57 14.54 22.72
CA LYS A 84 33.46 15.71 22.66
C LYS A 84 32.74 16.96 22.16
N ILE A 85 31.88 16.82 21.15
CA ILE A 85 31.03 17.91 20.67
C ILE A 85 30.04 18.35 21.77
N ILE A 86 29.32 17.42 22.40
CA ILE A 86 28.34 17.74 23.45
C ILE A 86 29.01 18.48 24.62
N CYS A 87 30.20 18.05 25.04
CA CYS A 87 30.96 18.65 26.13
C CYS A 87 31.43 20.09 25.85
N CYS A 88 31.40 20.56 24.60
CA CYS A 88 31.77 21.93 24.25
C CYS A 88 30.62 22.94 24.45
N PHE A 89 29.37 22.47 24.59
CA PHE A 89 28.20 23.33 24.76
C PHE A 89 28.10 23.88 26.18
N LYS A 90 28.63 25.10 26.36
CA LYS A 90 28.68 25.79 27.67
C LYS A 90 28.47 27.29 27.48
N ILE A 91 27.87 27.92 28.49
CA ILE A 91 27.71 29.38 28.60
C ILE A 91 28.59 29.88 29.76
N PRO A 92 29.21 31.07 29.66
CA PRO A 92 29.90 31.70 30.79
C PRO A 92 28.95 31.97 31.97
N THR A 93 29.20 31.29 33.10
CA THR A 93 28.52 31.53 34.38
C THR A 93 29.27 32.55 35.23
N TYR A 94 28.62 33.09 36.28
CA TYR A 94 29.26 34.05 37.21
C TYR A 94 30.58 33.53 37.80
N TYR A 95 30.62 32.28 38.24
CA TYR A 95 31.81 31.65 38.81
C TYR A 95 32.92 31.43 37.77
N ASN A 96 32.55 31.04 36.55
CA ASN A 96 33.54 30.77 35.51
C ASN A 96 34.11 32.05 34.86
N LYS A 97 33.34 33.15 34.89
CA LYS A 97 33.85 34.49 34.54
C LYS A 97 34.97 34.92 35.48
N LYS A 98 34.91 34.57 36.78
CA LYS A 98 36.01 34.81 37.73
C LYS A 98 37.25 33.97 37.41
N LEU A 99 37.06 32.73 36.94
CA LEU A 99 38.14 31.81 36.58
C LEU A 99 38.72 32.03 35.17
N LYS A 100 38.24 33.04 34.41
CA LYS A 100 38.67 33.35 33.03
C LYS A 100 38.65 32.14 32.08
N ILE A 101 37.74 31.20 32.30
CA ILE A 101 37.59 30.03 31.43
C ILE A 101 37.11 30.51 30.05
N LYS A 102 37.84 30.16 28.99
CA LYS A 102 37.43 30.46 27.61
C LYS A 102 36.35 29.49 27.17
N TYR A 103 35.41 30.00 26.39
CA TYR A 103 34.29 29.23 25.84
C TYR A 103 34.30 29.28 24.32
N LEU A 104 33.76 28.22 23.71
CA LEU A 104 33.54 28.20 22.28
C LEU A 104 32.49 29.27 21.91
N HIS A 105 32.71 29.99 20.82
CA HIS A 105 31.80 31.03 20.36
C HIS A 105 30.40 30.48 20.04
N GLN A 106 29.34 31.23 20.34
CA GLN A 106 27.94 30.84 20.15
C GLN A 106 27.66 30.29 18.74
N ASN A 107 28.11 30.97 17.68
CA ASN A 107 27.89 30.53 16.30
C ASN A 107 28.51 29.16 16.00
N LEU A 108 29.66 28.84 16.59
CA LEU A 108 30.30 27.53 16.40
C LEU A 108 29.53 26.45 17.14
N GLN A 109 29.05 26.74 18.36
CA GLN A 109 28.18 25.82 19.10
C GLN A 109 26.88 25.53 18.33
N ILE A 110 26.25 26.55 17.73
CA ILE A 110 25.04 26.36 16.89
C ILE A 110 25.34 25.46 15.70
N LYS A 111 26.42 25.72 14.97
CA LYS A 111 26.82 24.90 13.82
C LYS A 111 27.11 23.45 14.21
N LEU A 112 27.79 23.23 15.34
CA LEU A 112 28.07 21.89 15.87
C LEU A 112 26.79 21.18 16.33
N SER A 113 25.84 21.87 16.96
CA SER A 113 24.55 21.26 17.32
C SER A 113 23.74 20.87 16.07
N ASN A 114 23.80 21.67 15.01
CA ASN A 114 23.16 21.36 13.73
C ASN A 114 23.86 20.18 13.04
N PHE A 115 25.19 20.09 13.13
CA PHE A 115 25.97 18.96 12.64
C PHE A 115 25.50 17.63 13.26
N LEU A 116 25.19 17.59 14.57
CA LEU A 116 24.66 16.39 15.24
C LEU A 116 23.33 15.92 14.64
N VAL A 117 22.43 16.86 14.33
CA VAL A 117 21.11 16.57 13.75
C VAL A 117 21.23 16.11 12.30
N ILE A 118 22.06 16.80 11.50
CA ILE A 118 22.25 16.48 10.07
C ILE A 118 22.93 15.12 9.88
N ASN A 119 23.91 14.80 10.73
CA ASN A 119 24.64 13.54 10.68
C ASN A 119 24.03 12.44 11.54
N PHE A 120 22.78 12.57 12.01
CA PHE A 120 22.18 11.57 12.90
C PHE A 120 22.20 10.15 12.30
N ALA A 121 21.87 10.03 11.01
CA ALA A 121 21.94 8.75 10.29
C ALA A 121 23.37 8.21 10.12
N ASN A 122 24.39 9.04 10.32
CA ASN A 122 25.80 8.69 10.20
C ASN A 122 26.51 8.49 11.55
N ILE A 123 25.76 8.43 12.65
CA ILE A 123 26.30 8.17 13.99
C ILE A 123 26.26 6.65 14.24
N LYS A 124 27.34 6.11 14.82
CA LYS A 124 27.36 4.75 15.34
C LYS A 124 26.51 4.69 16.61
N LEU A 125 25.43 3.91 16.59
CA LEU A 125 24.52 3.79 17.72
C LEU A 125 25.14 2.89 18.80
N ASP A 126 25.03 3.31 20.06
CA ASP A 126 25.73 2.70 21.21
C ASP A 126 24.92 2.92 22.51
N GLU A 127 24.87 1.94 23.41
CA GLU A 127 24.22 2.03 24.72
C GLU A 127 24.75 3.18 25.59
N ARG A 128 26.01 3.61 25.40
CA ARG A 128 26.63 4.73 26.11
C ARG A 128 25.85 6.04 25.95
N TYR A 129 25.09 6.21 24.86
CA TYR A 129 24.22 7.38 24.68
C TYR A 129 23.14 7.49 25.77
N LEU A 130 22.64 6.35 26.27
CA LEU A 130 21.60 6.31 27.30
C LEU A 130 22.09 6.88 28.63
N GLN A 131 23.37 6.70 28.93
CA GLN A 131 24.01 7.20 30.15
C GLN A 131 24.16 8.73 30.13
N ILE A 132 24.26 9.34 28.94
CA ILE A 132 24.44 10.78 28.77
C ILE A 132 23.14 11.52 28.40
N LEU A 133 21.98 10.85 28.34
CA LEU A 133 20.71 11.52 28.01
C LEU A 133 20.40 12.70 28.93
N SER A 134 20.70 12.59 30.23
CA SER A 134 20.53 13.70 31.17
C SER A 134 21.49 14.86 30.89
N LEU A 135 22.75 14.57 30.52
CA LEU A 135 23.71 15.61 30.12
C LEU A 135 23.22 16.35 28.86
N ILE A 136 22.68 15.61 27.87
CA ILE A 136 22.08 16.18 26.67
C ILE A 136 20.87 17.06 27.04
N PHE A 137 20.01 16.59 27.94
CA PHE A 137 18.88 17.37 28.43
C PHE A 137 19.31 18.67 29.11
N ASP A 138 20.38 18.65 29.90
CA ASP A 138 20.89 19.85 30.58
C ASP A 138 21.37 20.93 29.58
N THR A 139 21.77 20.54 28.36
CA THR A 139 22.11 21.51 27.30
C THR A 139 20.90 22.32 26.80
N LEU A 140 19.66 21.87 27.05
CA LEU A 140 18.43 22.56 26.63
C LEU A 140 18.20 23.89 27.35
N HIS A 141 18.86 24.09 28.51
CA HIS A 141 18.91 25.37 29.20
C HIS A 141 19.60 26.46 28.35
N ILE A 142 20.44 26.07 27.39
CA ILE A 142 21.07 26.98 26.42
C ILE A 142 20.06 27.29 25.30
N GLY A 143 19.34 28.40 25.43
CA GLY A 143 18.20 28.73 24.57
C GLY A 143 18.47 28.72 23.05
N TYR A 144 19.68 29.09 22.60
CA TYR A 144 20.05 29.08 21.18
C TYR A 144 20.41 27.70 20.63
N LEU A 145 20.65 26.70 21.48
CA LEU A 145 20.89 25.30 21.09
C LEU A 145 19.66 24.41 21.23
N ARG A 146 18.68 24.86 22.02
CA ARG A 146 17.53 24.06 22.45
C ARG A 146 16.81 23.35 21.31
N TYR A 147 16.67 24.00 20.15
CA TYR A 147 16.02 23.37 19.00
C TYR A 147 16.78 22.14 18.48
N ASN A 148 18.06 22.30 18.15
CA ASN A 148 18.86 21.20 17.60
C ASN A 148 19.11 20.10 18.64
N MET A 149 19.44 20.50 19.87
CA MET A 149 19.69 19.54 20.96
C MET A 149 18.40 18.82 21.39
N GLY A 150 17.25 19.49 21.32
CA GLY A 150 15.96 18.88 21.60
C GLY A 150 15.55 17.87 20.53
N LEU A 151 15.77 18.15 19.24
CA LEU A 151 15.60 17.15 18.18
C LEU A 151 16.54 15.95 18.36
N PHE A 152 17.83 16.21 18.60
CA PHE A 152 18.82 15.16 18.81
C PHE A 152 18.45 14.26 20.00
N LEU A 153 18.05 14.86 21.13
CA LEU A 153 17.55 14.14 22.30
C LEU A 153 16.33 13.28 21.97
N ILE A 154 15.33 13.84 21.28
CA ILE A 154 14.11 13.11 20.91
C ILE A 154 14.46 11.93 20.02
N TYR A 155 15.37 12.08 19.06
CA TYR A 155 15.78 10.97 18.20
C TYR A 155 16.44 9.85 19.02
N LEU A 156 17.38 10.17 19.92
CA LEU A 156 17.97 9.19 20.83
C LEU A 156 16.93 8.51 21.73
N LEU A 157 15.96 9.27 22.25
CA LEU A 157 14.87 8.71 23.07
C LEU A 157 13.95 7.75 22.30
N ASN A 158 13.83 7.92 20.98
CA ASN A 158 13.11 6.96 20.14
C ASN A 158 13.93 5.69 19.86
N LEU A 159 15.26 5.77 19.98
CA LEU A 159 16.19 4.66 19.79
C LEU A 159 16.58 3.92 21.07
N THR A 160 16.05 4.29 22.25
CA THR A 160 16.56 3.72 23.51
C THR A 160 16.56 2.19 23.54
N PHE A 161 15.52 1.58 22.97
CA PHE A 161 15.40 0.12 22.90
C PHE A 161 16.34 -0.53 21.87
N GLU A 162 16.64 0.17 20.75
CA GLU A 162 17.62 -0.31 19.76
C GLU A 162 19.04 -0.28 20.32
N MET A 163 19.29 0.59 21.31
CA MET A 163 20.58 0.68 22.01
C MET A 163 20.67 -0.29 23.19
N ASP A 164 19.60 -0.39 24.00
CA ASP A 164 19.47 -1.32 25.12
C ASP A 164 17.99 -1.74 25.29
N PRO A 165 17.64 -3.00 24.97
CA PRO A 165 16.28 -3.52 25.10
C PRO A 165 15.69 -3.45 26.52
N TYR A 166 16.53 -3.40 27.54
CA TYR A 166 16.11 -3.37 28.95
C TYR A 166 15.98 -1.95 29.51
N TYR A 167 16.31 -0.92 28.72
CA TYR A 167 16.25 0.46 29.18
C TYR A 167 14.82 0.93 29.42
N ASN A 168 14.51 1.25 30.69
CA ASN A 168 13.24 1.84 31.05
C ASN A 168 13.28 3.37 30.87
N LYS A 169 12.50 3.89 29.91
CA LYS A 169 12.36 5.34 29.67
C LYS A 169 11.95 6.13 30.91
N ASN A 170 11.28 5.52 31.89
CA ASN A 170 10.92 6.16 33.16
C ASN A 170 12.15 6.64 33.96
N TYR A 171 13.34 6.06 33.74
CA TYR A 171 14.58 6.58 34.33
C TYR A 171 14.94 7.97 33.79
N PHE A 172 14.64 8.22 32.52
CA PHE A 172 14.84 9.52 31.93
C PHE A 172 13.73 10.49 32.32
N PHE A 173 12.47 10.10 32.15
CA PHE A 173 11.30 10.96 32.37
C PHE A 173 10.94 11.07 33.85
N ASN A 174 11.31 12.19 34.47
CA ASN A 174 10.91 12.53 35.83
C ASN A 174 10.11 13.83 35.88
N TYR A 175 9.40 14.03 36.99
CA TYR A 175 8.55 15.20 37.23
C TYR A 175 9.29 16.53 37.01
N LYS A 176 10.56 16.62 37.39
CA LYS A 176 11.38 17.84 37.26
C LYS A 176 11.65 18.19 35.80
N LYS A 177 12.06 17.20 34.98
CA LYS A 177 12.31 17.40 33.54
C LYS A 177 11.03 17.71 32.77
N LEU A 178 9.92 17.08 33.13
CA LEU A 178 8.60 17.38 32.54
C LEU A 178 8.19 18.83 32.84
N ASN A 179 8.33 19.31 34.09
CA ASN A 179 8.08 20.72 34.40
C ASN A 179 9.04 21.67 33.67
N MET A 180 10.33 21.34 33.58
CA MET A 180 11.32 22.18 32.86
C MET A 180 10.95 22.37 31.39
N VAL A 181 10.35 21.38 30.73
CA VAL A 181 9.88 21.54 29.34
C VAL A 181 8.73 22.54 29.24
N LEU A 182 7.84 22.60 30.23
CA LEU A 182 6.81 23.65 30.31
C LEU A 182 7.46 25.03 30.47
N GLU A 183 8.43 25.18 31.38
CA GLU A 183 9.17 26.44 31.58
C GLU A 183 9.93 26.86 30.30
N PHE A 184 10.56 25.93 29.60
CA PHE A 184 11.22 26.22 28.33
C PHE A 184 10.25 26.72 27.27
N TYR A 185 9.05 26.12 27.21
CA TYR A 185 8.00 26.52 26.29
C TYR A 185 7.47 27.92 26.60
N GLU A 186 7.20 28.22 27.87
CA GLU A 186 6.79 29.56 28.31
C GLU A 186 7.84 30.62 27.96
N PHE A 187 9.13 30.30 28.12
CA PHE A 187 10.22 31.23 27.80
C PHE A 187 10.41 31.44 26.29
N ASN A 188 10.36 30.35 25.50
CA ASN A 188 10.48 30.43 24.05
C ASN A 188 9.70 29.28 23.37
N PRO A 189 8.46 29.54 22.91
CA PRO A 189 7.62 28.52 22.28
C PRO A 189 8.23 27.93 21.01
N LYS A 190 8.89 28.76 20.19
CA LYS A 190 9.39 28.35 18.87
C LYS A 190 10.49 27.28 18.98
N THR A 191 11.39 27.42 19.95
CA THR A 191 12.53 26.51 20.11
C THR A 191 12.22 25.32 21.02
N SER A 192 11.01 25.22 21.57
CA SER A 192 10.66 24.18 22.57
C SER A 192 9.43 23.36 22.19
N LEU A 193 8.73 23.71 21.10
CA LEU A 193 7.49 23.06 20.68
C LEU A 193 7.64 21.54 20.45
N HIS A 194 8.72 21.09 19.80
CA HIS A 194 8.98 19.67 19.55
C HIS A 194 9.15 18.87 20.86
N LEU A 195 9.81 19.45 21.86
CA LEU A 195 9.93 18.85 23.20
C LEU A 195 8.56 18.76 23.88
N LEU A 196 7.76 19.84 23.82
CA LEU A 196 6.42 19.86 24.40
C LEU A 196 5.52 18.77 23.80
N LEU A 197 5.51 18.64 22.46
CA LEU A 197 4.73 17.64 21.74
C LEU A 197 5.15 16.22 22.09
N TYR A 198 6.46 15.94 22.08
CA TYR A 198 6.97 14.60 22.38
C TYR A 198 6.71 14.18 23.83
N PHE A 199 6.91 15.10 24.78
CA PHE A 199 6.70 14.82 26.20
C PHE A 199 5.21 14.67 26.53
N ALA A 200 4.32 15.39 25.82
CA ALA A 200 2.89 15.18 25.91
C ALA A 200 2.46 13.78 25.44
N ASP A 201 3.04 13.27 24.35
CA ASP A 201 2.75 11.91 23.87
C ASP A 201 3.16 10.86 24.90
N TYR A 202 4.37 11.00 25.44
CA TYR A 202 4.84 10.12 26.50
C TYR A 202 3.87 10.12 27.71
N LEU A 203 3.45 11.30 28.18
CA LEU A 203 2.48 11.42 29.29
C LEU A 203 1.09 10.86 28.96
N LYS A 204 0.70 10.79 27.69
CA LYS A 204 -0.57 10.18 27.27
C LYS A 204 -0.56 8.66 27.51
N ASN A 205 0.58 8.02 27.30
CA ASN A 205 0.68 6.56 27.22
C ASN A 205 1.17 5.88 28.50
N VAL A 206 1.62 6.64 29.51
CA VAL A 206 2.15 6.09 30.76
C VAL A 206 1.06 6.08 31.85
N PRO A 207 0.96 5.01 32.68
CA PRO A 207 0.07 4.97 33.83
C PRO A 207 0.34 6.17 34.77
N LYS A 208 -0.71 6.94 35.06
CA LYS A 208 -0.59 8.27 35.67
C LYS A 208 -0.71 8.18 37.19
N SER A 209 0.33 8.60 37.90
CA SER A 209 0.20 9.07 39.29
C SER A 209 -0.43 10.47 39.32
N ASP A 210 -0.97 10.90 40.46
CA ASP A 210 -1.65 12.21 40.60
C ASP A 210 -0.78 13.39 40.11
N LEU A 211 0.53 13.36 40.40
CA LEU A 211 1.48 14.39 39.96
C LEU A 211 1.69 14.39 38.43
N PHE A 212 1.76 13.21 37.81
CA PHE A 212 1.90 13.09 36.35
C PHE A 212 0.59 13.42 35.63
N HIS A 213 -0.55 13.15 36.26
CA HIS A 213 -1.86 13.54 35.75
C HIS A 213 -2.01 15.06 35.68
N MET A 214 -1.62 15.78 36.74
CA MET A 214 -1.63 17.25 36.76
C MET A 214 -0.73 17.86 35.68
N LEU A 215 0.44 17.27 35.45
CA LEU A 215 1.32 17.66 34.35
C LEU A 215 0.66 17.41 32.99
N TYR A 216 0.10 16.23 32.77
CA TYR A 216 -0.59 15.89 31.54
C TYR A 216 -1.69 16.92 31.21
N LEU A 217 -2.51 17.30 32.19
CA LEU A 217 -3.54 18.33 32.01
C LEU A 217 -2.94 19.67 31.56
N LYS A 218 -1.87 20.14 32.20
CA LYS A 218 -1.17 21.38 31.80
C LYS A 218 -0.66 21.32 30.35
N TYR A 219 -0.01 20.21 29.97
CA TYR A 219 0.45 20.00 28.60
C TYR A 219 -0.71 20.03 27.60
N THR A 220 -1.80 19.34 27.91
CA THR A 220 -2.98 19.32 27.02
C THR A 220 -3.56 20.72 26.83
N MET A 221 -3.79 21.47 27.91
CA MET A 221 -4.33 22.85 27.83
C MET A 221 -3.46 23.77 26.97
N ILE A 222 -2.14 23.67 27.07
CA ILE A 222 -1.22 24.45 26.24
C ILE A 222 -1.39 24.04 24.77
N LEU A 223 -1.32 22.73 24.49
CA LEU A 223 -1.44 22.21 23.13
C LEU A 223 -2.81 22.47 22.49
N GLU A 224 -3.83 22.84 23.27
CA GLU A 224 -5.15 23.11 22.70
C GLU A 224 -5.20 24.30 21.74
N ASN A 225 -4.34 25.28 21.96
CA ASN A 225 -4.36 26.58 21.27
C ASN A 225 -3.13 26.81 20.38
N VAL A 226 -2.27 25.80 20.22
CA VAL A 226 -0.97 25.95 19.54
C VAL A 226 -1.08 25.52 18.08
N LYS A 227 -0.64 26.39 17.17
CA LYS A 227 -0.48 26.03 15.75
C LYS A 227 0.78 25.18 15.57
N ILE A 228 0.63 23.95 15.10
CA ILE A 228 1.75 23.02 14.90
C ILE A 228 2.17 22.99 13.42
N PRO A 229 3.40 23.39 13.06
CA PRO A 229 3.92 23.26 11.70
C PRO A 229 4.15 21.81 11.26
N ASN A 230 4.03 21.53 9.95
CA ASN A 230 4.16 20.18 9.37
C ASN A 230 5.55 19.52 9.56
N ASN A 231 6.58 20.28 9.92
CA ASN A 231 7.97 19.79 10.03
C ASN A 231 8.59 20.13 11.41
N THR A 232 7.76 20.06 12.45
CA THR A 232 8.19 20.42 13.82
C THR A 232 9.34 19.54 14.31
N PHE A 233 9.42 18.29 13.84
CA PHE A 233 10.48 17.34 14.17
C PHE A 233 11.57 17.26 13.10
N GLY A 234 11.75 18.31 12.28
CA GLY A 234 12.77 18.35 11.26
C GLY A 234 12.45 17.54 9.99
N LYS A 235 13.45 17.44 9.11
CA LYS A 235 13.43 16.67 7.84
C LYS A 235 14.80 16.05 7.60
N LEU A 236 14.80 14.92 6.89
CA LEU A 236 16.02 14.38 6.32
C LEU A 236 16.61 15.37 5.29
N GLN A 237 17.91 15.68 5.40
CA GLN A 237 18.59 16.47 4.39
C GLN A 237 19.02 15.55 3.24
N SER A 238 18.13 15.35 2.26
CA SER A 238 18.34 14.41 1.15
C SER A 238 19.65 14.62 0.40
N LYS A 239 20.07 15.90 0.21
CA LYS A 239 21.35 16.22 -0.42
C LYS A 239 22.55 15.74 0.40
N HIS A 240 22.52 15.89 1.72
CA HIS A 240 23.59 15.46 2.61
C HIS A 240 23.72 13.93 2.64
N VAL A 241 22.58 13.23 2.75
CA VAL A 241 22.52 11.76 2.76
C VAL A 241 22.97 11.18 1.42
N TYR A 242 22.56 11.81 0.31
CA TYR A 242 23.02 11.44 -1.02
C TYR A 242 24.54 11.50 -1.14
N ILE A 243 25.14 12.64 -0.74
CA ILE A 243 26.60 12.82 -0.74
C ILE A 243 27.31 11.73 0.10
N LEU A 244 26.82 11.44 1.31
CA LEU A 244 27.40 10.39 2.15
C LEU A 244 27.24 8.98 1.54
N THR A 245 26.16 8.74 0.80
CA THR A 245 25.91 7.45 0.13
C THR A 245 26.85 7.26 -1.06
N THR A 246 27.03 8.30 -1.88
CA THR A 246 27.95 8.27 -3.03
C THR A 246 29.41 8.08 -2.60
N MET A 247 29.83 8.68 -1.47
CA MET A 247 31.18 8.48 -0.90
C MET A 247 31.48 7.02 -0.51
N ARG A 248 30.42 6.22 -0.28
CA ARG A 248 30.45 4.84 0.23
C ARG A 248 30.18 3.80 -0.85
N GLU A 249 30.02 4.19 -2.12
CA GLU A 249 29.84 3.26 -3.23
C GLU A 249 30.94 2.18 -3.24
N GLY A 250 30.53 0.91 -3.18
CA GLY A 250 31.40 -0.27 -3.09
C GLY A 250 31.72 -0.79 -1.67
N ARG A 251 31.38 -0.07 -0.60
CA ARG A 251 31.49 -0.49 0.80
C ARG A 251 30.34 0.09 1.65
N ILE A 252 29.11 -0.03 1.16
CA ILE A 252 27.96 0.43 1.95
C ILE A 252 27.84 -0.49 3.17
N GLU A 253 28.24 0.01 4.34
CA GLU A 253 28.01 -0.67 5.61
C GLU A 253 26.49 -0.85 5.78
N SER A 254 26.06 -2.09 5.99
CA SER A 254 24.65 -2.43 6.24
C SER A 254 24.06 -1.59 7.39
N GLU A 255 24.89 -1.24 8.37
CA GLU A 255 24.56 -0.41 9.52
C GLU A 255 24.19 1.04 9.13
N PHE A 256 24.86 1.64 8.14
CA PHE A 256 24.52 2.99 7.68
C PHE A 256 23.17 3.05 6.96
N LEU A 257 22.88 2.09 6.08
CA LEU A 257 21.57 2.00 5.43
C LEU A 257 20.45 1.78 6.44
N LYS A 258 20.68 0.90 7.43
CA LYS A 258 19.78 0.67 8.56
C LYS A 258 19.52 1.99 9.30
N ASN A 259 20.55 2.77 9.62
CA ASN A 259 20.40 4.05 10.31
C ASN A 259 19.61 5.10 9.49
N ILE A 260 19.79 5.15 8.17
CA ILE A 260 18.99 6.01 7.28
C ILE A 260 17.50 5.64 7.36
N GLN A 261 17.17 4.34 7.25
CA GLN A 261 15.79 3.85 7.30
C GLN A 261 15.14 4.14 8.65
N ILE A 262 15.86 3.89 9.74
CA ILE A 262 15.43 4.20 11.10
C ILE A 262 15.16 5.70 11.25
N TYR A 263 16.08 6.55 10.79
CA TYR A 263 15.93 8.00 10.92
C TYR A 263 14.72 8.55 10.13
N ILE A 264 14.53 8.09 8.90
CA ILE A 264 13.36 8.43 8.08
C ILE A 264 12.07 8.05 8.83
N SER A 265 12.04 6.84 9.38
CA SER A 265 10.88 6.32 10.11
C SER A 265 10.58 7.15 11.37
N ILE A 266 11.59 7.53 12.14
CA ILE A 266 11.44 8.40 13.32
C ILE A 266 10.83 9.75 12.92
N VAL A 267 11.42 10.43 11.93
CA VAL A 267 10.98 11.77 11.51
C VAL A 267 9.55 11.74 10.96
N ASN A 268 9.22 10.73 10.14
CA ASN A 268 7.88 10.56 9.59
C ASN A 268 6.85 10.26 10.69
N ASN A 269 7.14 9.36 11.62
CA ASN A 269 6.23 9.01 12.71
C ASN A 269 5.97 10.21 13.62
N LEU A 270 7.01 10.95 14.00
CA LEU A 270 6.89 12.13 14.86
C LEU A 270 6.10 13.26 14.18
N ASN A 271 6.37 13.55 12.89
CA ASN A 271 5.61 14.55 12.15
C ASN A 271 4.16 14.09 11.88
N GLY A 272 3.91 12.80 11.62
CA GLY A 272 2.56 12.23 11.48
C GLY A 272 1.76 12.31 12.79
N MET A 273 2.40 12.05 13.94
CA MET A 273 1.80 12.23 15.26
C MET A 273 1.36 13.68 15.51
N SER A 274 2.17 14.64 15.06
CA SER A 274 1.88 16.08 15.20
C SER A 274 0.66 16.52 14.38
N LEU A 275 0.44 15.92 13.20
CA LEU A 275 -0.72 16.18 12.35
C LEU A 275 -2.02 15.66 12.99
N LYS A 276 -1.98 14.49 13.64
CA LYS A 276 -3.15 13.93 14.35
C LYS A 276 -3.62 14.81 15.51
N ILE A 277 -2.73 15.61 16.11
CA ILE A 277 -3.07 16.57 17.17
C ILE A 277 -3.76 17.82 16.60
N ASN A 278 -3.42 18.23 15.37
CA ASN A 278 -4.06 19.36 14.66
C ASN A 278 -5.49 19.04 14.20
N ASP A 279 -5.82 17.76 13.95
CA ASP A 279 -7.15 17.32 13.48
C ASP A 279 -8.20 17.28 14.61
N LYS A 280 -8.51 18.46 15.17
CA LYS A 280 -9.62 18.62 16.13
C LYS A 280 -10.99 18.82 15.49
N SER A 281 -11.06 18.99 14.16
CA SER A 281 -12.31 19.06 13.39
C SER A 281 -13.03 17.71 13.26
N GLY A 282 -12.38 16.61 13.66
CA GLY A 282 -12.90 15.24 13.54
C GLY A 282 -13.52 14.63 14.81
N ARG A 283 -13.78 15.38 15.88
CA ARG A 283 -14.55 14.86 17.05
C ARG A 283 -16.03 14.66 16.67
N LYS A 284 -16.31 13.65 15.85
CA LYS A 284 -17.63 12.99 15.83
C LYS A 284 -17.78 12.25 17.16
N ARG A 285 -18.85 12.58 17.86
CA ARG A 285 -19.20 12.12 19.20
C ARG A 285 -19.62 10.64 19.22
N LYS A 286 -19.24 9.99 20.32
CA LYS A 286 -19.87 8.84 21.01
C LYS A 286 -19.89 7.47 20.31
N PHE A 287 -18.84 6.68 20.58
CA PHE A 287 -18.91 5.42 21.33
C PHE A 287 -17.49 5.10 21.83
N ILE A 288 -17.11 5.72 22.94
CA ILE A 288 -15.88 5.40 23.68
C ILE A 288 -16.22 5.56 25.16
N GLU A 289 -16.96 4.59 25.71
CA GLU A 289 -17.00 4.34 27.15
C GLU A 289 -16.31 3.01 27.51
N ASP A 290 -15.73 2.31 26.51
CA ASP A 290 -14.94 1.08 26.70
C ASP A 290 -13.48 1.24 26.24
N ASP A 291 -12.88 2.41 26.45
CA ASP A 291 -11.44 2.67 26.20
C ASP A 291 -10.52 1.77 27.07
N ASP A 292 -11.07 1.11 28.10
CA ASP A 292 -10.33 0.18 28.95
C ASP A 292 -10.13 -1.21 28.30
N ILE A 293 -10.91 -1.57 27.27
CA ILE A 293 -10.80 -2.90 26.62
C ILE A 293 -9.77 -2.87 25.49
N ILE A 294 -9.64 -1.76 24.76
CA ILE A 294 -8.66 -1.60 23.68
C ILE A 294 -7.46 -0.81 24.22
N GLY A 295 -6.70 -1.41 25.14
CA GLY A 295 -5.48 -0.78 25.68
C GLY A 295 -4.58 -0.26 24.55
N ASN A 296 -4.22 1.02 24.60
CA ASN A 296 -3.43 1.74 23.60
C ASN A 296 -2.23 0.92 23.09
N PHE A 297 -2.40 0.22 21.97
CA PHE A 297 -1.28 -0.37 21.26
C PHE A 297 -0.82 0.63 20.23
N GLN A 298 0.26 1.32 20.58
CA GLN A 298 0.99 2.16 19.66
C GLN A 298 1.82 1.23 18.73
N ILE A 299 1.29 0.82 17.56
CA ILE A 299 2.15 0.48 16.40
C ILE A 299 2.67 1.74 15.68
N PRO A 300 3.20 2.76 16.39
CA PRO A 300 4.22 3.59 15.81
C PRO A 300 5.39 3.66 16.77
N GLN A 301 6.17 2.59 16.87
CA GLN A 301 7.48 2.67 17.49
C GLN A 301 8.42 1.52 17.15
N ILE A 302 8.08 0.62 16.23
CA ILE A 302 8.93 -0.54 15.95
C ILE A 302 9.81 -0.21 14.74
N TYR A 303 11.10 0.05 14.99
CA TYR A 303 12.05 0.59 14.02
C TYR A 303 13.02 -0.47 13.48
N SER A 304 12.96 -1.71 13.99
CA SER A 304 13.76 -2.85 13.53
C SER A 304 13.00 -4.18 13.60
N GLU A 305 13.44 -5.17 12.81
CA GLU A 305 12.90 -6.53 12.76
C GLU A 305 13.02 -7.25 14.11
N GLU A 306 14.15 -7.07 14.80
CA GLU A 306 14.45 -7.68 16.10
C GLU A 306 13.56 -7.11 17.22
N ARG A 307 13.31 -5.80 17.21
CA ARG A 307 12.33 -5.16 18.12
C ARG A 307 10.92 -5.67 17.88
N PHE A 308 10.55 -5.87 16.61
CA PHE A 308 9.24 -6.41 16.27
C PHE A 308 9.07 -7.81 16.83
N GLN A 309 10.06 -8.71 16.67
CA GLN A 309 10.01 -10.07 17.21
C GLN A 309 9.92 -10.10 18.74
N ASN A 310 10.65 -9.23 19.44
CA ASN A 310 10.66 -9.16 20.91
C ASN A 310 9.38 -8.55 21.49
N GLU A 311 8.86 -7.46 20.91
CA GLU A 311 7.56 -6.88 21.33
C GLU A 311 6.38 -7.81 20.94
N LEU A 312 6.51 -8.57 19.84
CA LEU A 312 5.54 -9.59 19.42
C LEU A 312 5.52 -10.78 20.39
N TYR A 313 6.68 -11.24 20.87
CA TYR A 313 6.76 -12.25 21.95
C TYR A 313 6.10 -11.81 23.26
N LEU A 314 6.17 -10.52 23.60
CA LEU A 314 5.55 -9.95 24.80
C LEU A 314 4.05 -9.68 24.62
N SER A 315 3.61 -9.24 23.45
CA SER A 315 2.18 -9.03 23.10
C SER A 315 1.44 -10.34 22.82
N LEU A 316 2.14 -11.41 22.43
CA LEU A 316 1.67 -12.79 22.36
C LEU A 316 1.13 -13.35 23.70
N LYS A 317 1.13 -12.59 24.80
CA LYS A 317 0.46 -12.92 26.08
C LYS A 317 -0.93 -12.23 26.25
N ARG A 318 -1.26 -11.24 25.41
CA ARG A 318 -2.46 -10.35 25.33
C ARG A 318 -3.73 -10.80 24.56
N PRO A 319 -4.91 -11.17 25.13
CA PRO A 319 -6.09 -11.51 24.29
C PRO A 319 -6.69 -10.31 23.52
N ASN A 320 -6.53 -9.08 24.01
CA ASN A 320 -7.07 -7.86 23.37
C ASN A 320 -6.28 -7.39 22.13
N ASP A 321 -5.21 -8.09 21.74
CA ASP A 321 -4.35 -7.66 20.64
C ASP A 321 -4.83 -8.18 19.28
N ALA A 322 -5.64 -9.25 19.23
CA ALA A 322 -6.20 -9.80 17.98
C ALA A 322 -7.20 -8.86 17.28
N PHE A 323 -8.03 -8.12 18.04
CA PHE A 323 -8.91 -7.08 17.46
C PHE A 323 -8.14 -5.92 16.87
N LYS A 324 -7.04 -5.55 17.53
CA LYS A 324 -6.18 -4.46 17.07
C LYS A 324 -5.45 -4.89 15.80
N SER A 325 -4.96 -6.13 15.75
CA SER A 325 -4.41 -6.75 14.54
C SER A 325 -5.43 -6.70 13.39
N LEU A 326 -6.69 -7.07 13.64
CA LEU A 326 -7.75 -6.99 12.64
C LEU A 326 -8.04 -5.54 12.18
N LEU A 327 -8.02 -4.57 13.10
CA LEU A 327 -8.17 -3.15 12.78
C LEU A 327 -7.00 -2.63 11.92
N ILE A 328 -5.78 -3.08 12.19
CA ILE A 328 -4.60 -2.73 11.37
C ILE A 328 -4.73 -3.33 9.97
N LEU A 329 -5.11 -4.61 9.87
CA LEU A 329 -5.39 -5.26 8.58
C LEU A 329 -6.46 -4.50 7.79
N SER A 330 -7.50 -4.00 8.46
CA SER A 330 -8.56 -3.22 7.82
C SER A 330 -8.09 -1.89 7.22
N ASN A 331 -7.01 -1.30 7.76
CA ASN A 331 -6.46 -0.05 7.26
C ASN A 331 -5.53 -0.25 6.06
N LEU A 332 -5.15 -1.50 5.75
CA LEU A 332 -4.41 -1.81 4.53
C LEU A 332 -5.32 -1.65 3.31
N ASN A 333 -4.77 -1.09 2.24
CA ASN A 333 -5.41 -1.12 0.93
C ASN A 333 -4.93 -2.38 0.20
N ILE A 334 -5.88 -3.22 -0.19
CA ILE A 334 -5.63 -4.47 -0.91
C ILE A 334 -5.02 -4.21 -2.29
N ASP A 335 -5.29 -3.04 -2.88
CA ASP A 335 -4.71 -2.65 -4.17
C ASP A 335 -3.19 -2.40 -4.10
N ASP A 336 -2.65 -2.10 -2.91
CA ASP A 336 -1.19 -2.00 -2.67
C ASP A 336 -0.52 -3.39 -2.51
N ILE A 337 -1.32 -4.46 -2.46
CA ILE A 337 -0.90 -5.85 -2.18
C ILE A 337 -0.97 -6.72 -3.44
N ASN A 338 -1.61 -6.25 -4.51
CA ASN A 338 -1.70 -7.00 -5.75
C ASN A 338 -0.34 -7.04 -6.47
N VAL A 339 0.06 -8.28 -6.79
CA VAL A 339 1.29 -8.74 -7.46
C VAL A 339 2.50 -8.92 -6.52
N ILE A 340 2.50 -10.04 -5.79
CA ILE A 340 3.70 -10.87 -5.68
C ILE A 340 3.45 -12.08 -6.56
N ASP A 341 3.67 -11.92 -7.87
CA ASP A 341 4.36 -12.99 -8.56
C ASP A 341 5.74 -13.06 -7.91
N VAL A 342 6.16 -14.26 -7.52
CA VAL A 342 7.51 -14.54 -7.06
C VAL A 342 8.45 -14.17 -8.21
N ILE A 343 8.95 -12.93 -8.20
CA ILE A 343 10.00 -12.46 -9.10
C ILE A 343 11.30 -12.63 -8.35
N GLU A 344 12.04 -13.66 -8.76
CA GLU A 344 13.48 -13.73 -8.61
C GLU A 344 14.11 -12.48 -9.24
N GLU A 345 15.13 -11.94 -8.57
CA GLU A 345 15.96 -10.77 -8.95
C GLU A 345 15.52 -9.38 -8.40
N PHE A 346 16.22 -8.95 -7.34
CA PHE A 346 16.29 -7.58 -6.83
C PHE A 346 16.77 -6.59 -7.91
N PRO A 347 16.28 -5.33 -7.97
CA PRO A 347 16.89 -4.26 -7.16
C PRO A 347 15.94 -3.14 -6.68
N ILE A 348 16.33 -2.55 -5.56
CA ILE A 348 16.04 -1.22 -4.99
C ILE A 348 15.13 -0.30 -5.84
N ASP A 349 13.82 -0.36 -5.65
CA ASP A 349 12.94 0.83 -5.66
C ASP A 349 11.64 0.61 -4.88
N VAL A 350 11.76 -0.01 -3.70
CA VAL A 350 10.60 -0.39 -2.89
C VAL A 350 10.35 0.67 -1.82
N LYS A 351 9.59 1.70 -2.21
CA LYS A 351 8.86 2.54 -1.26
C LYS A 351 7.88 1.65 -0.47
N TYR A 352 8.11 1.54 0.83
CA TYR A 352 7.16 1.08 1.86
C TYR A 352 6.80 -0.43 2.01
N SER A 353 7.17 -1.36 1.11
CA SER A 353 6.55 -2.72 1.19
C SER A 353 7.25 -3.78 2.05
N ASN A 354 8.55 -3.71 2.35
CA ASN A 354 9.19 -4.83 3.08
C ASN A 354 8.87 -4.90 4.59
N ILE A 355 8.65 -3.76 5.24
CA ILE A 355 8.25 -3.71 6.65
C ILE A 355 6.75 -4.05 6.79
N SER A 356 5.89 -3.61 5.87
CA SER A 356 4.47 -3.98 5.91
C SER A 356 4.28 -5.48 5.70
N LEU A 357 5.01 -6.13 4.78
CA LEU A 357 4.94 -7.58 4.54
C LEU A 357 5.40 -8.43 5.73
N TYR A 358 6.49 -8.05 6.43
CA TYR A 358 6.93 -8.78 7.63
C TYR A 358 5.92 -8.66 8.79
N TYR A 359 5.37 -7.46 9.00
CA TYR A 359 4.36 -7.22 10.04
C TYR A 359 3.06 -7.93 9.71
N PHE A 360 2.72 -7.96 8.42
CA PHE A 360 1.58 -8.66 7.86
C PHE A 360 1.66 -10.18 8.10
N THR A 361 2.78 -10.83 7.73
CA THR A 361 2.99 -12.29 7.91
C THR A 361 3.00 -12.70 9.38
N LEU A 362 3.42 -11.82 10.29
CA LEU A 362 3.45 -12.09 11.73
C LEU A 362 2.15 -11.72 12.47
N LEU A 363 1.40 -10.68 12.02
CA LEU A 363 0.01 -10.43 12.45
C LEU A 363 -0.90 -11.60 12.07
N HIS A 364 -0.62 -12.22 10.92
CA HIS A 364 -1.23 -13.45 10.47
C HIS A 364 -0.90 -14.63 11.42
N ILE A 365 0.38 -14.83 11.77
CA ILE A 365 0.81 -15.83 12.76
C ILE A 365 0.17 -15.58 14.14
N LEU A 366 0.04 -14.32 14.58
CA LEU A 366 -0.59 -13.94 15.85
C LEU A 366 -2.06 -14.36 15.93
N ILE A 367 -2.83 -14.18 14.86
CA ILE A 367 -4.25 -14.56 14.80
C ILE A 367 -4.39 -16.09 14.78
N ILE A 368 -3.54 -16.79 14.02
CA ILE A 368 -3.53 -18.26 13.94
C ILE A 368 -3.11 -18.88 15.29
N GLN A 369 -2.03 -18.39 15.92
CA GLN A 369 -1.49 -18.96 17.16
C GLN A 369 -2.37 -18.72 18.39
N ARG A 370 -3.25 -17.70 18.41
CA ARG A 370 -4.11 -17.37 19.55
C ARG A 370 -5.52 -17.98 19.51
N ASN A 371 -5.73 -18.97 18.65
CA ASN A 371 -6.98 -19.68 18.41
C ASN A 371 -8.07 -18.74 17.86
N ILE A 372 -8.29 -18.80 16.54
CA ILE A 372 -9.33 -18.04 15.82
C ILE A 372 -10.71 -18.14 16.50
N GLU A 373 -11.01 -19.27 17.14
CA GLU A 373 -12.24 -19.48 17.91
C GLU A 373 -12.45 -18.40 18.98
N SER A 374 -11.39 -17.97 19.68
CA SER A 374 -11.49 -16.92 20.70
C SER A 374 -11.73 -15.54 20.09
N LEU A 375 -11.12 -15.25 18.94
CA LEU A 375 -11.36 -14.01 18.19
C LEU A 375 -12.80 -13.97 17.65
N VAL A 376 -13.28 -15.07 17.08
CA VAL A 376 -14.66 -15.23 16.60
C VAL A 376 -15.66 -15.09 17.75
N TYR A 377 -15.39 -15.71 18.89
CA TYR A 377 -16.22 -15.58 20.11
C TYR A 377 -16.34 -14.12 20.55
N ASN A 378 -15.22 -13.40 20.65
CA ASN A 378 -15.25 -12.01 21.07
C ASN A 378 -15.90 -11.12 20.00
N LEU A 379 -15.73 -11.42 18.70
CA LEU A 379 -16.39 -10.69 17.61
C LEU A 379 -17.91 -10.82 17.71
N LYS A 380 -18.42 -12.02 18.04
CA LYS A 380 -19.85 -12.24 18.32
C LYS A 380 -20.32 -11.31 19.44
N HIS A 381 -19.56 -11.18 20.54
CA HIS A 381 -19.86 -10.22 21.62
C HIS A 381 -19.89 -8.76 21.16
N ILE A 382 -18.90 -8.29 20.38
CA ILE A 382 -18.87 -6.91 19.87
C ILE A 382 -20.05 -6.63 18.94
N LEU A 383 -20.37 -7.59 18.08
CA LEU A 383 -21.53 -7.51 17.18
C LEU A 383 -22.86 -7.72 17.91
N LYS A 384 -22.83 -7.91 19.25
CA LYS A 384 -23.98 -8.21 20.11
C LYS A 384 -24.78 -9.42 19.65
N LEU A 385 -24.10 -10.39 19.05
CA LEU A 385 -24.63 -11.68 18.67
C LEU A 385 -24.63 -12.58 19.91
N SER A 386 -25.80 -12.81 20.50
CA SER A 386 -26.03 -13.92 21.44
C SER A 386 -25.99 -15.26 20.69
N GLU A 387 -25.76 -16.37 21.39
CA GLU A 387 -25.69 -17.71 20.77
C GLU A 387 -26.96 -18.07 19.94
N ASP A 388 -28.12 -17.49 20.31
CA ASP A 388 -29.40 -17.70 19.62
C ASP A 388 -29.82 -16.57 18.67
N SER A 389 -29.10 -15.45 18.61
CA SER A 389 -29.52 -14.31 17.77
C SER A 389 -29.13 -14.54 16.32
N LYS A 390 -30.14 -14.77 15.48
CA LYS A 390 -30.02 -14.79 14.03
C LYS A 390 -30.06 -13.39 13.40
N LEU A 391 -29.90 -12.32 14.18
CA LEU A 391 -30.01 -10.95 13.71
C LEU A 391 -28.70 -10.20 13.94
N LEU A 392 -28.13 -9.68 12.86
CA LEU A 392 -26.97 -8.80 12.87
C LEU A 392 -27.41 -7.39 12.43
N THR A 393 -27.35 -6.43 13.36
CA THR A 393 -27.57 -5.02 13.01
C THR A 393 -26.25 -4.37 12.63
N VAL A 394 -26.14 -3.93 11.38
CA VAL A 394 -24.91 -3.36 10.82
C VAL A 394 -24.96 -1.84 10.85
N THR A 395 -23.82 -1.20 11.16
CA THR A 395 -23.60 0.24 11.05
C THR A 395 -22.33 0.53 10.26
N LYS A 396 -22.12 1.78 9.83
CA LYS A 396 -20.89 2.14 9.10
C LYS A 396 -19.62 1.92 9.93
N ASP A 397 -19.73 1.97 11.26
CA ASP A 397 -18.59 1.93 12.17
C ASP A 397 -18.01 0.52 12.35
N ILE A 398 -18.72 -0.53 11.92
CA ILE A 398 -18.23 -1.92 11.96
C ILE A 398 -17.63 -2.39 10.63
N ALA A 399 -17.56 -1.53 9.61
CA ALA A 399 -17.01 -1.87 8.29
C ALA A 399 -15.55 -2.36 8.35
N TRP A 400 -14.78 -1.84 9.30
CA TRP A 400 -13.37 -2.23 9.49
C TRP A 400 -13.23 -3.71 9.86
N ILE A 401 -14.20 -4.30 10.55
CA ILE A 401 -14.17 -5.72 10.95
C ILE A 401 -14.17 -6.60 9.70
N PHE A 402 -15.18 -6.43 8.84
CA PHE A 402 -15.33 -7.23 7.62
C PHE A 402 -14.23 -6.94 6.59
N LYS A 403 -13.73 -5.70 6.53
CA LYS A 403 -12.54 -5.38 5.73
C LYS A 403 -11.30 -6.12 6.25
N GLY A 404 -11.06 -6.11 7.55
CA GLY A 404 -9.94 -6.81 8.19
C GLY A 404 -10.03 -8.33 8.00
N ILE A 405 -11.22 -8.93 8.14
CA ILE A 405 -11.45 -10.36 7.88
C ILE A 405 -11.14 -10.69 6.42
N GLY A 406 -11.59 -9.84 5.48
CA GLY A 406 -11.28 -10.00 4.06
C GLY A 406 -9.79 -10.07 3.81
N VAL A 407 -9.05 -9.06 4.27
CA VAL A 407 -7.59 -9.01 4.13
C VAL A 407 -6.92 -10.23 4.77
N PHE A 408 -7.40 -10.69 5.94
CA PHE A 408 -6.88 -11.89 6.58
C PHE A 408 -7.08 -13.16 5.74
N GLN A 409 -8.28 -13.36 5.18
CA GLN A 409 -8.61 -14.57 4.41
C GLN A 409 -7.81 -14.69 3.10
N THR A 410 -7.35 -13.59 2.51
CA THR A 410 -6.54 -13.58 1.28
C THR A 410 -5.26 -14.40 1.40
N PHE A 411 -4.69 -14.47 2.60
CA PHE A 411 -3.41 -15.12 2.85
C PHE A 411 -3.56 -16.51 3.50
N ASN A 412 -4.77 -16.83 3.96
CA ASN A 412 -5.17 -18.15 4.47
C ASN A 412 -6.13 -18.86 3.52
N ALA A 413 -6.01 -18.62 2.21
CA ALA A 413 -6.93 -19.16 1.21
C ALA A 413 -6.99 -20.70 1.21
N GLU A 414 -5.94 -21.37 1.70
CA GLU A 414 -5.82 -22.84 1.77
C GLU A 414 -6.20 -23.43 3.14
N GLU A 415 -6.10 -22.67 4.23
CA GLU A 415 -6.47 -23.14 5.57
C GLU A 415 -7.97 -22.95 5.82
N SER A 416 -8.66 -24.07 6.02
CA SER A 416 -10.11 -24.20 6.13
C SER A 416 -10.71 -23.65 7.43
N GLN A 417 -10.20 -22.55 7.98
CA GLN A 417 -10.74 -21.97 9.22
C GLN A 417 -11.98 -21.13 8.89
N SER A 418 -13.16 -21.69 9.19
CA SER A 418 -14.46 -21.04 8.97
C SER A 418 -14.58 -19.83 9.88
N TRP A 419 -14.84 -18.68 9.29
CA TRP A 419 -15.37 -17.55 10.03
C TRP A 419 -16.87 -17.77 10.10
N ASP A 420 -17.36 -18.46 11.13
CA ASP A 420 -18.78 -18.88 11.23
C ASP A 420 -19.75 -17.73 10.98
N ILE A 421 -19.41 -16.50 11.40
CA ILE A 421 -20.21 -15.30 11.15
C ILE A 421 -20.36 -15.02 9.64
N ILE A 422 -19.29 -15.17 8.86
CA ILE A 422 -19.31 -14.98 7.40
C ILE A 422 -20.03 -16.15 6.73
N GLU A 423 -19.79 -17.39 7.17
CA GLU A 423 -20.53 -18.55 6.66
C GLU A 423 -22.02 -18.45 6.95
N ASP A 424 -22.44 -18.07 8.16
CA ASP A 424 -23.86 -17.89 8.51
C ASP A 424 -24.54 -16.80 7.67
N ILE A 425 -23.81 -15.75 7.30
CA ILE A 425 -24.29 -14.71 6.36
C ILE A 425 -24.46 -15.32 4.95
N PHE A 426 -23.47 -16.07 4.45
CA PHE A 426 -23.53 -16.71 3.14
C PHE A 426 -24.61 -17.80 3.06
N GLU A 427 -24.86 -18.52 4.15
CA GLU A 427 -25.90 -19.54 4.28
C GLU A 427 -27.29 -18.94 4.50
N SER A 428 -27.40 -17.61 4.62
CA SER A 428 -28.65 -16.92 4.99
C SER A 428 -29.25 -17.42 6.33
N LYS A 429 -28.41 -17.97 7.22
CA LYS A 429 -28.78 -18.33 8.61
C LYS A 429 -28.88 -17.11 9.51
N MET A 430 -28.16 -16.04 9.16
CA MET A 430 -28.13 -14.76 9.86
C MET A 430 -28.80 -13.67 9.00
N MET A 431 -29.87 -13.06 9.52
CA MET A 431 -30.48 -11.87 8.94
C MET A 431 -29.63 -10.63 9.25
N VAL A 432 -29.40 -9.81 8.23
CA VAL A 432 -28.63 -8.57 8.37
C VAL A 432 -29.53 -7.34 8.20
N GLU A 433 -29.70 -6.58 9.28
CA GLU A 433 -30.44 -5.31 9.28
C GLU A 433 -29.49 -4.12 9.08
N PHE A 434 -29.85 -3.23 8.15
CA PHE A 434 -29.13 -1.99 7.91
C PHE A 434 -30.12 -0.88 7.53
N ALA A 435 -30.04 0.27 8.21
CA ALA A 435 -30.95 1.40 8.03
C ALA A 435 -30.74 2.23 6.73
N GLY A 436 -30.07 1.67 5.72
CA GLY A 436 -29.76 2.34 4.46
C GLY A 436 -29.87 1.42 3.25
N SER A 437 -29.21 1.76 2.14
CA SER A 437 -29.32 0.95 0.92
C SER A 437 -28.57 -0.38 1.01
N ASP A 438 -29.06 -1.39 0.28
CA ASP A 438 -28.38 -2.69 0.16
C ASP A 438 -26.96 -2.58 -0.39
N VAL A 439 -26.69 -1.61 -1.27
CA VAL A 439 -25.33 -1.33 -1.78
C VAL A 439 -24.40 -0.97 -0.62
N MET A 440 -24.83 -0.08 0.28
CA MET A 440 -24.06 0.29 1.46
C MET A 440 -23.92 -0.88 2.42
N LYS A 441 -24.98 -1.69 2.61
CA LYS A 441 -24.96 -2.91 3.43
C LYS A 441 -23.86 -3.87 2.96
N TYR A 442 -23.85 -4.21 1.67
CA TYR A 442 -22.86 -5.13 1.10
C TYR A 442 -21.44 -4.58 1.10
N ASN A 443 -21.27 -3.27 0.95
CA ASN A 443 -19.96 -2.63 1.07
C ASN A 443 -19.45 -2.63 2.51
N ILE A 444 -20.30 -2.38 3.50
CA ILE A 444 -19.91 -2.44 4.93
C ILE A 444 -19.51 -3.87 5.31
N LEU A 445 -20.29 -4.86 4.85
CA LEU A 445 -19.97 -6.27 5.03
C LEU A 445 -18.80 -6.76 4.18
N ASN A 446 -18.19 -5.89 3.35
CA ASN A 446 -17.10 -6.23 2.43
C ASN A 446 -17.39 -7.46 1.52
N ILE A 447 -18.66 -7.65 1.15
CA ILE A 447 -19.12 -8.83 0.40
C ILE A 447 -18.44 -8.99 -0.97
N PRO A 448 -18.25 -7.93 -1.79
CA PRO A 448 -17.59 -8.07 -3.09
C PRO A 448 -16.22 -8.75 -3.02
N TYR A 449 -15.53 -8.60 -1.89
CA TYR A 449 -14.25 -9.23 -1.63
C TYR A 449 -14.41 -10.59 -0.96
N LEU A 450 -15.21 -10.69 0.10
CA LEU A 450 -15.33 -11.91 0.89
C LEU A 450 -15.95 -13.09 0.13
N ILE A 451 -16.81 -12.86 -0.87
CA ILE A 451 -17.43 -13.95 -1.64
C ILE A 451 -16.40 -14.84 -2.33
N GLN A 452 -15.21 -14.32 -2.65
CA GLN A 452 -14.15 -15.09 -3.33
C GLN A 452 -13.64 -16.29 -2.50
N PHE A 453 -13.88 -16.26 -1.19
CA PHE A 453 -13.47 -17.32 -0.26
C PHE A 453 -14.50 -18.45 -0.13
N MET A 454 -15.69 -18.31 -0.72
CA MET A 454 -16.73 -19.35 -0.69
C MET A 454 -16.21 -20.68 -1.27
N LYS A 455 -16.48 -21.79 -0.56
CA LYS A 455 -16.20 -23.15 -1.03
C LYS A 455 -17.30 -23.64 -1.98
N PRO A 456 -17.01 -24.56 -2.92
CA PRO A 456 -18.02 -25.07 -3.86
C PRO A 456 -19.10 -25.89 -3.14
N GLN A 457 -20.25 -25.25 -2.89
CA GLN A 457 -21.45 -25.81 -2.26
C GLN A 457 -22.68 -24.96 -2.66
N TYR A 458 -23.07 -24.96 -3.94
CA TYR A 458 -24.08 -24.04 -4.46
C TYR A 458 -25.40 -24.10 -3.69
N ASP A 459 -25.93 -25.30 -3.44
CA ASP A 459 -27.22 -25.51 -2.77
C ASP A 459 -27.26 -24.88 -1.36
N LYS A 460 -26.11 -24.90 -0.68
CA LYS A 460 -25.94 -24.31 0.65
C LYS A 460 -26.06 -22.78 0.63
N TYR A 461 -25.67 -22.14 -0.47
CA TYR A 461 -25.60 -20.68 -0.61
C TYR A 461 -26.64 -20.10 -1.58
N GLU A 462 -27.56 -20.92 -2.11
CA GLU A 462 -28.45 -20.56 -3.23
C GLU A 462 -29.25 -19.28 -2.96
N GLN A 463 -29.82 -19.14 -1.76
CA GLN A 463 -30.64 -17.98 -1.38
C GLN A 463 -29.81 -16.69 -1.39
N PHE A 464 -28.61 -16.73 -0.80
CA PHE A 464 -27.69 -15.61 -0.74
C PHE A 464 -27.17 -15.21 -2.13
N LEU A 465 -26.71 -16.20 -2.91
CA LEU A 465 -26.23 -16.00 -4.27
C LEU A 465 -27.34 -15.41 -5.16
N THR A 466 -28.58 -15.88 -5.03
CA THR A 466 -29.73 -15.34 -5.77
C THR A 466 -29.96 -13.87 -5.44
N SER A 467 -29.92 -13.51 -4.16
CA SER A 467 -30.08 -12.12 -3.70
C SER A 467 -28.96 -11.21 -4.24
N ILE A 468 -27.71 -11.66 -4.15
CA ILE A 468 -26.54 -10.89 -4.61
C ILE A 468 -26.52 -10.74 -6.12
N VAL A 469 -26.75 -11.82 -6.88
CA VAL A 469 -26.77 -11.77 -8.35
C VAL A 469 -27.85 -10.82 -8.81
N LYS A 470 -29.07 -10.94 -8.28
CA LYS A 470 -30.18 -10.02 -8.60
C LYS A 470 -29.81 -8.57 -8.31
N HIS A 471 -29.30 -8.29 -7.11
CA HIS A 471 -28.87 -6.95 -6.73
C HIS A 471 -27.74 -6.40 -7.62
N THR A 472 -26.77 -7.25 -7.98
CA THR A 472 -25.64 -6.90 -8.85
C THR A 472 -26.12 -6.48 -10.24
N MET A 473 -27.06 -7.23 -10.80
CA MET A 473 -27.66 -6.93 -12.10
C MET A 473 -28.54 -5.68 -12.02
N GLU A 474 -29.41 -5.52 -11.02
CA GLU A 474 -30.27 -4.34 -10.88
C GLU A 474 -29.47 -3.04 -10.72
N ASN A 475 -28.29 -3.09 -10.07
CA ASN A 475 -27.49 -1.89 -9.77
C ASN A 475 -26.24 -1.74 -10.64
N ASN A 476 -25.99 -2.63 -11.61
CA ASN A 476 -24.76 -2.62 -12.41
C ASN A 476 -23.48 -2.58 -11.55
N ASN A 477 -23.45 -3.35 -10.44
CA ASN A 477 -22.37 -3.27 -9.45
C ASN A 477 -21.10 -4.00 -9.95
N LYS A 478 -20.15 -3.23 -10.48
CA LYS A 478 -18.88 -3.74 -11.04
C LYS A 478 -17.99 -4.47 -10.02
N ALA A 479 -17.96 -4.03 -8.76
CA ALA A 479 -17.15 -4.69 -7.74
C ALA A 479 -17.70 -6.08 -7.43
N MET A 480 -19.01 -6.18 -7.25
CA MET A 480 -19.69 -7.43 -6.92
C MET A 480 -19.60 -8.45 -8.05
N ILE A 481 -19.78 -8.03 -9.32
CA ILE A 481 -19.65 -8.96 -10.45
C ILE A 481 -18.23 -9.49 -10.60
N ASN A 482 -17.19 -8.69 -10.32
CA ASN A 482 -15.81 -9.18 -10.34
C ASN A 482 -15.57 -10.26 -9.27
N GLY A 483 -16.12 -10.07 -8.06
CA GLY A 483 -16.08 -11.10 -7.03
C GLY A 483 -16.82 -12.38 -7.46
N LEU A 484 -18.01 -12.26 -8.06
CA LEU A 484 -18.76 -13.41 -8.58
C LEU A 484 -18.01 -14.15 -9.70
N VAL A 485 -17.38 -13.41 -10.62
CA VAL A 485 -16.53 -14.00 -11.68
C VAL A 485 -15.34 -14.76 -11.09
N TYR A 486 -14.76 -14.25 -10.00
CA TYR A 486 -13.70 -14.96 -9.29
C TYR A 486 -14.22 -16.27 -8.66
N VAL A 487 -15.39 -16.24 -8.03
CA VAL A 487 -16.03 -17.47 -7.50
C VAL A 487 -16.28 -18.49 -8.60
N VAL A 488 -16.82 -18.05 -9.74
CA VAL A 488 -17.01 -18.91 -10.92
C VAL A 488 -15.70 -19.56 -11.35
N ASN A 489 -14.62 -18.80 -11.44
CA ASN A 489 -13.29 -19.33 -11.80
C ASN A 489 -12.78 -20.35 -10.75
N LYS A 490 -12.94 -20.06 -9.46
CA LYS A 490 -12.52 -20.95 -8.37
C LYS A 490 -13.30 -22.26 -8.39
N TRP A 491 -14.58 -22.20 -8.74
CA TRP A 491 -15.48 -23.36 -8.76
C TRP A 491 -15.41 -24.17 -10.05
N LYS A 492 -14.55 -23.81 -11.02
CA LYS A 492 -14.45 -24.49 -12.33
C LYS A 492 -14.19 -26.00 -12.25
N ASN A 493 -13.56 -26.47 -11.17
CA ASN A 493 -13.29 -27.89 -10.93
C ASN A 493 -14.46 -28.62 -10.22
N SER A 494 -15.41 -27.88 -9.63
CA SER A 494 -16.68 -28.43 -9.14
C SER A 494 -17.76 -28.16 -10.17
N TYR A 495 -17.85 -29.06 -11.16
CA TYR A 495 -18.65 -28.84 -12.36
C TYR A 495 -20.13 -28.58 -12.07
N TYR A 496 -20.71 -29.25 -11.08
CA TYR A 496 -22.10 -29.00 -10.67
C TYR A 496 -22.30 -27.55 -10.17
N ASP A 497 -21.50 -27.13 -9.19
CA ASP A 497 -21.60 -25.81 -8.59
C ASP A 497 -21.29 -24.69 -9.60
N PHE A 498 -20.30 -24.93 -10.47
CA PHE A 498 -19.97 -24.04 -11.58
C PHE A 498 -21.17 -23.81 -12.50
N ASN A 499 -21.79 -24.88 -13.01
CA ASN A 499 -22.91 -24.77 -13.94
C ASN A 499 -24.10 -24.04 -13.30
N LYS A 500 -24.44 -24.38 -12.04
CA LYS A 500 -25.53 -23.72 -11.31
C LYS A 500 -25.28 -22.23 -11.11
N LEU A 501 -24.07 -21.84 -10.69
CA LEU A 501 -23.73 -20.43 -10.47
C LEU A 501 -23.76 -19.63 -11.78
N VAL A 502 -23.20 -20.17 -12.86
CA VAL A 502 -23.21 -19.48 -14.16
C VAL A 502 -24.64 -19.34 -14.70
N GLN A 503 -25.46 -20.38 -14.59
CA GLN A 503 -26.88 -20.31 -14.95
C GLN A 503 -27.62 -19.24 -14.15
N LEU A 504 -27.37 -19.13 -12.85
CA LEU A 504 -27.95 -18.11 -11.98
C LEU A 504 -27.54 -16.70 -12.43
N ILE A 505 -26.25 -16.47 -12.70
CA ILE A 505 -25.73 -15.18 -13.19
C ILE A 505 -26.45 -14.77 -14.47
N PHE A 506 -26.47 -15.64 -15.48
CA PHE A 506 -27.11 -15.33 -16.77
C PHE A 506 -28.64 -15.40 -16.73
N LYS A 507 -29.25 -15.96 -15.67
CA LYS A 507 -30.71 -15.90 -15.43
C LYS A 507 -31.20 -14.48 -15.22
N PHE A 508 -30.44 -13.66 -14.50
CA PHE A 508 -30.82 -12.29 -14.15
C PHE A 508 -30.25 -11.20 -15.06
N PHE A 509 -29.41 -11.58 -16.04
CA PHE A 509 -28.90 -10.64 -17.03
C PHE A 509 -30.03 -10.00 -17.85
N LYS A 510 -29.97 -8.68 -18.02
CA LYS A 510 -30.87 -7.88 -18.86
C LYS A 510 -30.08 -6.92 -19.75
N SER A 511 -30.75 -6.34 -20.75
CA SER A 511 -30.15 -5.34 -21.65
C SER A 511 -29.72 -4.03 -20.96
N GLU A 512 -30.12 -3.77 -19.71
CA GLU A 512 -29.65 -2.61 -18.94
C GLU A 512 -28.24 -2.83 -18.33
N ASN A 513 -27.64 -4.01 -18.53
CA ASN A 513 -26.39 -4.44 -17.89
C ASN A 513 -25.09 -4.12 -18.65
N CYS A 514 -25.04 -3.09 -19.51
CA CYS A 514 -23.83 -2.73 -20.28
C CYS A 514 -22.58 -2.53 -19.44
N LYS A 515 -22.72 -1.91 -18.26
CA LYS A 515 -21.56 -1.49 -17.47
C LYS A 515 -20.75 -2.66 -16.90
N ILE A 516 -21.35 -3.85 -16.86
CA ILE A 516 -20.75 -5.08 -16.33
C ILE A 516 -20.56 -6.17 -17.40
N LEU A 517 -20.82 -5.85 -18.67
CA LEU A 517 -20.77 -6.81 -19.77
C LEU A 517 -19.37 -7.39 -19.97
N ASN A 518 -18.32 -6.56 -19.82
CA ASN A 518 -16.93 -6.99 -20.00
C ASN A 518 -16.52 -8.05 -18.98
N GLU A 519 -17.03 -7.93 -17.76
CA GLU A 519 -16.81 -8.86 -16.65
C GLU A 519 -17.55 -10.17 -16.89
N LEU A 520 -18.80 -10.11 -17.35
CA LEU A 520 -19.58 -11.30 -17.72
C LEU A 520 -18.94 -12.08 -18.88
N MET A 521 -18.34 -11.40 -19.86
CA MET A 521 -17.59 -12.05 -20.94
C MET A 521 -16.42 -12.89 -20.45
N LYS A 522 -15.84 -12.58 -19.27
CA LYS A 522 -14.75 -13.39 -18.69
C LYS A 522 -15.22 -14.81 -18.36
N ILE A 523 -16.49 -14.97 -17.94
CA ILE A 523 -17.07 -16.28 -17.63
C ILE A 523 -17.01 -17.20 -18.85
N TYR A 524 -17.41 -16.70 -20.03
CA TYR A 524 -17.33 -17.48 -21.27
C TYR A 524 -15.89 -17.78 -21.69
N SER A 525 -14.95 -16.87 -21.46
CA SER A 525 -13.55 -17.15 -21.75
C SER A 525 -12.96 -18.28 -20.89
N MET A 526 -13.41 -18.42 -19.64
CA MET A 526 -12.96 -19.45 -18.71
C MET A 526 -13.50 -20.85 -19.02
N MET A 527 -14.64 -20.96 -19.71
CA MET A 527 -15.24 -22.26 -20.07
C MET A 527 -14.31 -23.12 -20.93
N LYS A 528 -13.36 -22.50 -21.65
CA LYS A 528 -12.39 -23.22 -22.48
C LYS A 528 -11.45 -24.12 -21.70
N ASP A 529 -11.26 -23.83 -20.41
CA ASP A 529 -10.38 -24.58 -19.52
C ASP A 529 -11.09 -25.76 -18.83
N ILE A 530 -12.38 -25.96 -19.12
CA ILE A 530 -13.22 -27.00 -18.51
C ILE A 530 -13.41 -28.15 -19.52
N PRO A 531 -13.32 -29.42 -19.10
CA PRO A 531 -13.61 -30.57 -19.96
C PRO A 531 -15.01 -30.49 -20.56
N TYR A 532 -15.15 -30.83 -21.84
CA TYR A 532 -16.42 -30.71 -22.57
C TYR A 532 -17.55 -31.50 -21.91
N GLU A 533 -17.26 -32.70 -21.41
CA GLU A 533 -18.24 -33.59 -20.76
C GLU A 533 -18.86 -32.99 -19.49
N SER A 534 -18.21 -31.96 -18.94
CA SER A 534 -18.54 -31.39 -17.63
C SER A 534 -19.31 -30.06 -17.71
N ILE A 535 -19.52 -29.52 -18.90
CA ILE A 535 -20.23 -28.26 -19.11
C ILE A 535 -21.67 -28.57 -19.54
N GLU A 536 -22.65 -28.08 -18.79
CA GLU A 536 -24.06 -28.18 -19.18
C GLU A 536 -24.33 -27.29 -20.40
N ILE A 537 -25.13 -27.79 -21.35
CA ILE A 537 -25.33 -27.11 -22.64
C ILE A 537 -26.05 -25.75 -22.46
N GLU A 538 -26.93 -25.66 -21.48
CA GLU A 538 -27.63 -24.45 -21.06
C GLU A 538 -26.66 -23.37 -20.54
N THR A 539 -25.52 -23.78 -20.00
CA THR A 539 -24.45 -22.90 -19.51
C THR A 539 -23.54 -22.46 -20.65
N LEU A 540 -23.22 -23.39 -21.56
CA LEU A 540 -22.28 -23.20 -22.65
C LEU A 540 -22.75 -22.16 -23.67
N ILE A 541 -23.99 -22.28 -24.14
CA ILE A 541 -24.51 -21.43 -25.22
C ILE A 541 -25.00 -20.10 -24.65
N PRO A 542 -24.46 -18.95 -25.11
CA PRO A 542 -24.93 -17.66 -24.66
C PRO A 542 -26.41 -17.47 -24.96
N LYS A 543 -27.14 -16.83 -24.04
CA LYS A 543 -28.54 -16.43 -24.30
C LYS A 543 -28.60 -15.45 -25.45
N SER A 544 -29.69 -15.50 -26.21
CA SER A 544 -29.89 -14.66 -27.39
C SER A 544 -29.86 -13.17 -27.06
N ASP A 545 -30.43 -12.76 -25.92
CA ASP A 545 -30.39 -11.36 -25.46
C ASP A 545 -28.96 -10.89 -25.22
N PHE A 546 -28.10 -11.77 -24.69
CA PHE A 546 -26.69 -11.48 -24.45
C PHE A 546 -25.93 -11.28 -25.76
N VAL A 547 -26.11 -12.19 -26.74
CA VAL A 547 -25.50 -12.10 -28.08
C VAL A 547 -25.89 -10.79 -28.79
N LEU A 548 -27.19 -10.50 -28.83
CA LEU A 548 -27.73 -9.30 -29.46
C LEU A 548 -27.15 -8.04 -28.81
N TYR A 549 -27.12 -8.03 -27.48
CA TYR A 549 -26.65 -6.89 -26.72
C TYR A 549 -25.15 -6.65 -26.90
N THR A 550 -24.33 -7.70 -26.83
CA THR A 550 -22.89 -7.61 -27.09
C THR A 550 -22.60 -7.03 -28.48
N TYR A 551 -23.33 -7.47 -29.51
CA TYR A 551 -23.19 -6.92 -30.86
C TYR A 551 -23.55 -5.43 -30.95
N SER A 552 -24.56 -4.99 -30.19
CA SER A 552 -25.03 -3.59 -30.19
C SER A 552 -24.22 -2.63 -29.31
N THR A 553 -23.39 -3.13 -28.37
CA THR A 553 -22.55 -2.29 -27.47
C THR A 553 -21.43 -1.50 -28.14
N LYS A 554 -21.20 -1.70 -29.43
CA LYS A 554 -20.16 -1.02 -30.18
C LYS A 554 -18.70 -1.28 -29.76
N SER A 555 -18.45 -2.34 -28.99
CA SER A 555 -17.11 -2.70 -28.52
C SER A 555 -16.51 -3.85 -29.34
N LEU A 556 -15.44 -3.55 -30.10
CA LEU A 556 -14.70 -4.53 -30.89
C LEU A 556 -14.13 -5.68 -30.02
N ASN A 557 -13.65 -5.36 -28.81
CA ASN A 557 -13.13 -6.35 -27.85
C ASN A 557 -14.22 -7.34 -27.38
N ASN A 558 -15.43 -6.85 -27.09
CA ASN A 558 -16.52 -7.73 -26.66
C ASN A 558 -17.03 -8.59 -27.81
N LEU A 559 -17.09 -8.03 -29.02
CA LEU A 559 -17.45 -8.77 -30.22
C LEU A 559 -16.45 -9.87 -30.52
N ASP A 560 -15.15 -9.57 -30.43
CA ASP A 560 -14.07 -10.53 -30.61
C ASP A 560 -14.18 -11.70 -29.64
N LYS A 561 -14.33 -11.41 -28.35
CA LYS A 561 -14.51 -12.44 -27.31
C LYS A 561 -15.75 -13.30 -27.54
N LEU A 562 -16.86 -12.68 -27.95
CA LEU A 562 -18.11 -13.39 -28.25
C LEU A 562 -17.93 -14.33 -29.44
N MET A 563 -17.36 -13.84 -30.55
CA MET A 563 -17.09 -14.64 -31.74
C MET A 563 -16.14 -15.80 -31.42
N LYS A 564 -15.09 -15.55 -30.61
CA LYS A 564 -14.17 -16.58 -30.12
C LYS A 564 -14.86 -17.64 -29.25
N HIS A 565 -15.93 -17.29 -28.54
CA HIS A 565 -16.72 -18.24 -27.75
C HIS A 565 -17.70 -19.03 -28.63
N ILE A 566 -18.33 -18.40 -29.62
CA ILE A 566 -19.21 -19.09 -30.59
C ILE A 566 -18.42 -20.13 -31.41
N VAL A 567 -17.19 -19.81 -31.82
CA VAL A 567 -16.28 -20.78 -32.48
C VAL A 567 -15.92 -21.94 -31.54
N TYR A 568 -15.70 -21.66 -30.26
CA TYR A 568 -15.49 -22.69 -29.25
C TYR A 568 -16.72 -23.60 -29.11
N CYS A 569 -17.92 -23.04 -29.07
CA CYS A 569 -19.18 -23.81 -29.06
C CYS A 569 -19.32 -24.69 -30.33
N LYS A 570 -18.90 -24.19 -31.50
CA LYS A 570 -18.86 -25.01 -32.73
C LYS A 570 -17.91 -26.22 -32.57
N SER A 571 -16.76 -26.01 -31.95
CA SER A 571 -15.76 -27.06 -31.69
C SER A 571 -16.24 -28.08 -30.65
N TYR A 572 -17.03 -27.63 -29.67
CA TYR A 572 -17.70 -28.50 -28.70
C TYR A 572 -18.65 -29.49 -29.41
N TYR A 573 -19.48 -29.01 -30.34
CA TYR A 573 -20.39 -29.90 -31.06
C TYR A 573 -19.66 -30.90 -31.95
N THR A 574 -18.55 -30.52 -32.58
CA THR A 574 -17.79 -31.43 -33.44
C THR A 574 -17.09 -32.52 -32.65
N LYS A 575 -16.53 -32.19 -31.47
CA LYS A 575 -15.76 -33.13 -30.64
C LYS A 575 -16.61 -33.97 -29.70
N TYR A 576 -17.69 -33.41 -29.15
CA TYR A 576 -18.50 -34.03 -28.10
C TYR A 576 -20.00 -34.06 -28.46
N GLY A 577 -20.60 -32.89 -28.74
CA GLY A 577 -22.07 -32.76 -28.85
C GLY A 577 -22.73 -33.62 -29.94
N ASN A 578 -22.01 -34.00 -31.01
CA ASN A 578 -22.55 -34.86 -32.07
C ASN A 578 -22.88 -36.28 -31.58
N GLN A 579 -22.19 -36.78 -30.55
CA GLN A 579 -22.44 -38.10 -29.95
C GLN A 579 -23.73 -38.11 -29.10
N HIS A 580 -24.25 -36.93 -28.74
CA HIS A 580 -25.38 -36.75 -27.83
C HIS A 580 -26.60 -36.07 -28.50
N LEU A 581 -26.70 -36.13 -29.84
CA LEU A 581 -27.81 -35.53 -30.59
C LEU A 581 -29.15 -36.24 -30.38
N GLU A 582 -29.20 -37.35 -29.65
CA GLU A 582 -30.44 -37.97 -29.20
C GLU A 582 -31.15 -37.12 -28.14
N ASP A 583 -30.42 -36.31 -27.35
CA ASP A 583 -31.03 -35.36 -26.41
C ASP A 583 -31.69 -34.18 -27.18
N PRO A 584 -33.02 -33.96 -27.01
CA PRO A 584 -33.73 -32.84 -27.63
C PRO A 584 -33.12 -31.48 -27.31
N ARG A 585 -32.57 -31.29 -26.11
CA ARG A 585 -31.94 -30.03 -25.68
C ARG A 585 -30.70 -29.74 -26.51
N MET A 586 -29.86 -30.75 -26.74
CA MET A 586 -28.65 -30.63 -27.56
C MET A 586 -28.97 -30.18 -28.99
N LYS A 587 -30.07 -30.69 -29.57
CA LYS A 587 -30.56 -30.25 -30.89
C LYS A 587 -30.99 -28.79 -30.91
N ILE A 588 -31.72 -28.34 -29.88
CA ILE A 588 -32.21 -26.95 -29.76
C ILE A 588 -31.03 -25.99 -29.66
N PHE A 589 -30.10 -26.24 -28.74
CA PHE A 589 -28.93 -25.38 -28.52
C PHE A 589 -27.96 -25.38 -29.70
N LYS A 590 -27.81 -26.51 -30.42
CA LYS A 590 -27.02 -26.56 -31.66
C LYS A 590 -27.64 -25.70 -32.75
N LYS A 591 -28.97 -25.74 -32.90
CA LYS A 591 -29.70 -24.89 -33.85
C LYS A 591 -29.51 -23.41 -33.51
N MET A 592 -29.60 -23.07 -32.23
CA MET A 592 -29.39 -21.71 -31.71
C MET A 592 -27.97 -21.20 -32.02
N ASN A 593 -26.93 -21.98 -31.70
CA ASN A 593 -25.55 -21.62 -32.02
C ASN A 593 -25.32 -21.46 -33.53
N ASN A 594 -25.90 -22.32 -34.36
CA ASN A 594 -25.83 -22.21 -35.81
C ASN A 594 -26.52 -20.94 -36.33
N SER A 595 -27.64 -20.54 -35.72
CA SER A 595 -28.27 -19.25 -36.02
C SER A 595 -27.33 -18.09 -35.71
N TYR A 596 -26.68 -18.08 -34.55
CA TYR A 596 -25.72 -17.01 -34.22
C TYR A 596 -24.61 -16.89 -35.26
N ILE A 597 -24.09 -18.02 -35.73
CA ILE A 597 -23.07 -18.03 -36.78
C ILE A 597 -23.61 -17.41 -38.07
N ILE A 598 -24.81 -17.80 -38.51
CA ILE A 598 -25.42 -17.30 -39.75
C ILE A 598 -25.70 -15.81 -39.64
N ASP A 599 -26.36 -15.40 -38.56
CA ASP A 599 -26.81 -14.03 -38.35
C ASP A 599 -25.63 -13.07 -38.19
N LEU A 600 -24.58 -13.44 -37.44
CA LEU A 600 -23.35 -12.62 -37.33
C LEU A 600 -22.58 -12.56 -38.65
N CYS A 601 -22.47 -13.66 -39.42
CA CYS A 601 -21.86 -13.61 -40.76
C CYS A 601 -22.62 -12.67 -41.69
N ASN A 602 -23.95 -12.68 -41.62
CA ASN A 602 -24.83 -11.85 -42.42
C ASN A 602 -24.71 -10.37 -42.06
N LEU A 603 -24.71 -10.04 -40.77
CA LEU A 603 -24.63 -8.68 -40.23
C LEU A 603 -23.21 -8.09 -40.23
N PHE A 604 -22.17 -8.92 -40.27
CA PHE A 604 -20.77 -8.44 -40.16
C PHE A 604 -20.01 -8.56 -41.48
N TRP A 605 -20.36 -9.48 -42.39
CA TRP A 605 -19.61 -9.70 -43.65
C TRP A 605 -20.44 -9.52 -44.92
N LYS A 606 -21.61 -10.19 -45.00
CA LYS A 606 -22.38 -10.30 -46.26
C LYS A 606 -23.30 -9.12 -46.56
N ASP A 607 -23.62 -8.28 -45.57
CA ASP A 607 -24.56 -7.16 -45.72
C ASP A 607 -25.94 -7.61 -46.21
N SER A 608 -26.36 -8.82 -45.81
CA SER A 608 -27.60 -9.46 -46.24
C SER A 608 -28.44 -9.82 -45.03
N LEU A 609 -29.57 -9.13 -44.82
CA LEU A 609 -30.51 -9.50 -43.76
C LEU A 609 -31.17 -10.84 -44.11
N PRO A 610 -31.06 -11.89 -43.28
CA PRO A 610 -31.78 -13.12 -43.53
C PRO A 610 -33.28 -12.89 -43.33
N GLU A 611 -34.11 -13.39 -44.26
CA GLU A 611 -35.59 -13.45 -44.17
C GLU A 611 -36.08 -14.23 -42.93
N THR A 612 -35.17 -14.97 -42.27
CA THR A 612 -35.41 -15.83 -41.11
C THR A 612 -34.42 -15.55 -39.97
N THR A 613 -34.15 -14.26 -39.70
CA THR A 613 -33.25 -13.80 -38.63
C THR A 613 -33.68 -14.41 -37.29
N GLN A 614 -32.79 -15.15 -36.63
CA GLN A 614 -33.02 -15.72 -35.30
C GLN A 614 -32.31 -14.93 -34.18
N LEU A 615 -31.59 -13.87 -34.54
CA LEU A 615 -31.05 -12.84 -33.64
C LEU A 615 -32.19 -11.91 -33.12
N LEU A 616 -33.23 -12.52 -32.55
CA LEU A 616 -34.39 -12.00 -31.77
C LEU A 616 -35.21 -10.83 -32.32
N LEU A 617 -34.75 -10.11 -33.33
CA LEU A 617 -35.41 -8.93 -33.87
C LEU A 617 -36.00 -9.26 -35.24
N PRO A 618 -37.30 -8.97 -35.46
CA PRO A 618 -37.96 -9.24 -36.73
C PRO A 618 -37.26 -8.57 -37.91
N PHE A 619 -37.37 -9.15 -39.10
CA PHE A 619 -36.83 -8.57 -40.33
C PHE A 619 -37.31 -7.13 -40.51
N GLU A 620 -38.56 -6.83 -40.15
CA GLU A 620 -39.17 -5.51 -40.23
C GLU A 620 -38.42 -4.46 -39.39
N PHE A 621 -37.85 -4.86 -38.25
CA PHE A 621 -37.05 -3.95 -37.41
C PHE A 621 -35.76 -3.54 -38.14
N TRP A 622 -35.07 -4.50 -38.73
CA TRP A 622 -33.83 -4.26 -39.44
C TRP A 622 -34.04 -3.56 -40.79
N SER A 623 -35.14 -3.82 -41.48
CA SER A 623 -35.48 -3.11 -42.71
C SER A 623 -35.81 -1.64 -42.46
N ASN A 624 -36.36 -1.29 -41.29
CA ASN A 624 -36.67 0.09 -40.93
C ASN A 624 -35.44 0.91 -40.49
N LEU A 625 -34.32 0.26 -40.15
CA LEU A 625 -33.04 0.91 -39.85
C LEU A 625 -32.24 1.31 -41.12
N LYS A 626 -32.68 0.87 -42.30
CA LYS A 626 -31.89 0.90 -43.55
C LYS A 626 -31.71 2.26 -44.22
N GLU A 627 -32.33 3.34 -43.77
CA GLU A 627 -32.23 4.58 -44.53
C GLU A 627 -30.81 5.21 -44.49
N ASP A 628 -29.89 4.83 -43.58
CA ASP A 628 -28.52 5.42 -43.57
C ASP A 628 -27.29 4.54 -43.17
N GLU A 629 -27.41 3.26 -42.76
CA GLU A 629 -26.22 2.44 -42.38
C GLU A 629 -26.13 1.07 -43.08
N LYS A 630 -25.02 0.81 -43.79
CA LYS A 630 -24.64 -0.54 -44.30
C LYS A 630 -24.03 -1.38 -43.17
N PHE A 631 -24.49 -2.62 -42.99
CA PHE A 631 -24.04 -3.52 -41.91
C PHE A 631 -22.99 -4.49 -42.44
N ASN A 632 -21.78 -3.97 -42.67
CA ASN A 632 -20.63 -4.79 -43.05
C ASN A 632 -19.34 -4.27 -42.40
N ILE A 633 -18.31 -5.11 -42.37
CA ILE A 633 -17.01 -4.84 -41.74
C ILE A 633 -16.35 -3.54 -42.20
N LEU A 634 -16.72 -2.96 -43.35
CA LEU A 634 -16.19 -1.68 -43.84
C LEU A 634 -16.93 -0.47 -43.27
N ASN A 635 -18.23 -0.61 -43.01
CA ASN A 635 -19.12 0.51 -42.65
C ASN A 635 -19.51 0.50 -41.17
N ASN A 636 -19.28 -0.62 -40.49
CA ASN A 636 -19.52 -0.77 -39.06
C ASN A 636 -18.65 0.24 -38.28
N SER A 637 -19.26 0.95 -37.33
CA SER A 637 -18.57 2.01 -36.58
C SER A 637 -17.32 1.53 -35.82
N TYR A 638 -17.17 0.22 -35.59
CA TYR A 638 -16.11 -0.37 -34.76
C TYR A 638 -14.80 -0.62 -35.51
N THR A 639 -14.84 -0.58 -36.84
CA THR A 639 -13.72 -0.90 -37.74
C THR A 639 -13.28 0.30 -38.58
N ARG A 640 -13.87 1.48 -38.34
CA ARG A 640 -13.59 2.73 -39.08
C ARG A 640 -12.17 3.29 -38.84
N GLU A 641 -11.48 2.88 -37.79
CA GLU A 641 -10.11 3.32 -37.47
C GLU A 641 -9.04 2.66 -38.36
N THR A 642 -9.41 1.64 -39.15
CA THR A 642 -8.54 0.97 -40.13
C THR A 642 -9.08 1.17 -41.55
N PRO A 643 -8.96 2.39 -42.13
CA PRO A 643 -9.48 2.65 -43.47
C PRO A 643 -8.68 1.86 -44.52
N PRO A 644 -9.32 0.98 -45.31
CA PRO A 644 -8.64 0.27 -46.37
C PRO A 644 -8.34 1.20 -47.55
N PRO A 645 -7.30 0.91 -48.35
CA PRO A 645 -6.99 1.68 -49.56
C PRO A 645 -8.22 1.81 -50.48
N SER A 646 -8.50 3.04 -50.93
CA SER A 646 -9.67 3.36 -51.76
C SER A 646 -9.59 2.83 -53.20
N GLU A 647 -8.48 2.21 -53.58
CA GLU A 647 -8.22 1.64 -54.91
C GLU A 647 -8.60 0.15 -55.00
N LEU A 648 -8.72 -0.54 -53.86
CA LEU A 648 -9.07 -1.96 -53.80
C LEU A 648 -10.55 -2.17 -54.13
N GLU A 649 -10.90 -3.35 -54.65
CA GLU A 649 -12.32 -3.75 -54.76
C GLU A 649 -12.95 -3.97 -53.39
N ILE A 650 -14.29 -3.92 -53.28
CA ILE A 650 -15.01 -4.02 -52.00
C ILE A 650 -14.61 -5.26 -51.20
N GLU A 651 -14.53 -6.44 -51.84
CA GLU A 651 -14.14 -7.68 -51.15
C GLU A 651 -12.66 -7.68 -50.72
N GLN A 652 -11.75 -7.12 -51.52
CA GLN A 652 -10.35 -6.94 -51.16
C GLN A 652 -10.19 -5.99 -49.97
N ARG A 653 -10.99 -4.92 -49.90
CA ARG A 653 -11.02 -4.02 -48.74
C ARG A 653 -11.49 -4.75 -47.48
N LYS A 654 -12.50 -5.61 -47.57
CA LYS A 654 -12.98 -6.40 -46.42
C LYS A 654 -11.89 -7.34 -45.90
N LEU A 655 -11.18 -8.02 -46.81
CA LEU A 655 -10.05 -8.89 -46.47
C LEU A 655 -8.90 -8.11 -45.82
N TYR A 656 -8.56 -6.94 -46.35
CA TYR A 656 -7.55 -6.05 -45.77
C TYR A 656 -7.90 -5.64 -44.32
N VAL A 657 -9.13 -5.20 -44.07
CA VAL A 657 -9.58 -4.84 -42.71
C VAL A 657 -9.52 -6.07 -41.78
N LEU A 658 -9.91 -7.24 -42.27
CA LEU A 658 -9.86 -8.48 -41.50
C LEU A 658 -8.43 -8.87 -41.11
N GLU A 659 -7.45 -8.73 -42.00
CA GLU A 659 -6.04 -8.94 -41.68
C GLU A 659 -5.52 -7.93 -40.66
N LYS A 660 -5.88 -6.64 -40.80
CA LYS A 660 -5.50 -5.62 -39.83
C LYS A 660 -6.10 -5.86 -38.44
N LEU A 661 -7.32 -6.35 -38.35
CA LEU A 661 -7.92 -6.76 -37.08
C LEU A 661 -7.14 -7.91 -36.43
N LYS A 662 -6.66 -8.87 -37.22
CA LYS A 662 -5.79 -9.96 -36.74
C LYS A 662 -4.45 -9.43 -36.24
N GLU A 663 -3.79 -8.52 -36.98
CA GLU A 663 -2.55 -7.85 -36.54
C GLU A 663 -2.76 -7.10 -35.20
N GLN A 664 -3.93 -6.51 -35.00
CA GLN A 664 -4.33 -5.83 -33.76
C GLN A 664 -4.78 -6.79 -32.64
N SER A 665 -4.55 -8.09 -32.78
CA SER A 665 -4.90 -9.14 -31.81
C SER A 665 -6.40 -9.46 -31.65
N TYR A 666 -7.28 -8.98 -32.55
CA TYR A 666 -8.70 -9.38 -32.62
C TYR A 666 -8.88 -10.69 -33.40
N THR A 667 -8.26 -11.75 -32.85
CA THR A 667 -8.19 -13.09 -33.47
C THR A 667 -9.52 -13.83 -33.50
N GLY A 668 -10.43 -13.57 -32.55
CA GLY A 668 -11.75 -14.20 -32.50
C GLY A 668 -12.64 -13.84 -33.69
N ILE A 669 -12.59 -12.58 -34.14
CA ILE A 669 -13.29 -12.13 -35.36
C ILE A 669 -12.73 -12.85 -36.60
N PHE A 670 -11.40 -12.92 -36.70
CA PHE A 670 -10.69 -13.60 -37.78
C PHE A 670 -11.07 -15.08 -37.86
N ASP A 671 -10.87 -15.83 -36.76
CA ASP A 671 -11.14 -17.26 -36.68
C ASP A 671 -12.61 -17.59 -36.96
N PHE A 672 -13.52 -16.72 -36.52
CA PHE A 672 -14.95 -16.87 -36.76
C PHE A 672 -15.31 -16.75 -38.23
N LEU A 673 -14.84 -15.71 -38.92
CA LEU A 673 -15.17 -15.47 -40.33
C LEU A 673 -14.52 -16.50 -41.25
N VAL A 674 -13.23 -16.77 -41.07
CA VAL A 674 -12.51 -17.81 -41.83
C VAL A 674 -13.13 -19.18 -41.58
N GLY A 675 -13.44 -19.51 -40.32
CA GLY A 675 -14.04 -20.79 -39.96
C GLY A 675 -15.51 -20.96 -40.37
N SER A 676 -16.21 -19.89 -40.76
CA SER A 676 -17.67 -19.91 -41.04
C SER A 676 -18.03 -19.57 -42.47
N ILE A 677 -17.17 -18.90 -43.23
CA ILE A 677 -17.42 -18.48 -44.62
C ILE A 677 -16.36 -19.09 -45.54
N ARG A 678 -16.77 -20.10 -46.34
CA ARG A 678 -15.87 -20.80 -47.27
C ARG A 678 -15.13 -19.88 -48.24
N SER A 679 -15.80 -18.85 -48.76
CA SER A 679 -15.18 -17.89 -49.69
C SER A 679 -14.08 -17.06 -49.04
N VAL A 680 -14.21 -16.74 -47.75
CA VAL A 680 -13.18 -16.03 -46.98
C VAL A 680 -12.00 -16.96 -46.70
N GLN A 681 -12.28 -18.21 -46.34
CA GLN A 681 -11.26 -19.23 -46.14
C GLN A 681 -10.39 -19.41 -47.39
N SER A 682 -11.02 -19.66 -48.55
CA SER A 682 -10.28 -19.85 -49.80
C SER A 682 -9.49 -18.61 -50.23
N ALA A 683 -10.00 -17.40 -49.96
CA ALA A 683 -9.29 -16.16 -50.26
C ALA A 683 -8.05 -15.99 -49.37
N MET A 684 -8.16 -16.28 -48.07
CA MET A 684 -7.05 -16.19 -47.10
C MET A 684 -5.99 -17.29 -47.29
N GLU A 685 -6.34 -18.44 -47.86
CA GLU A 685 -5.39 -19.49 -48.24
C GLU A 685 -4.62 -19.15 -49.54
N SER A 686 -5.12 -18.17 -50.32
CA SER A 686 -4.54 -17.74 -51.60
C SER A 686 -3.74 -16.43 -51.55
N MET A 687 -3.80 -15.72 -50.42
CA MET A 687 -2.98 -14.55 -50.09
C MET A 687 -1.73 -15.02 -49.33
#